data_AF-A0A4V1XM70-F1
#
_entry.id   AF-A0A4V1XM70-F1
#
_cell.length_a   1.000
_cell.length_b   1.000
_cell.length_c   1.000
_cell.angle_alpha   90.00
_cell.angle_beta   90.00
_cell.angle_gamma   90.00
#
_symmetry.space_group_name_H-M   'P 1'
#
loop_
_entity.id
_entity.type
_entity.pdbx_description
1 polymer ?
#
loop_
_entity_poly.entity_id
_entity_poly.type
_entity_poly.pdbx_seq_one_letter_code
_entity_poly.pdbx_strand_id
1 'polypeptide(L)'
;MKFTAVTLLAGLAAAAPLSPYALPVPPKARSVIARQNSTTPITGSPTDPCNIGFCTLNGGTTGGAAGNTVTVTDVASLKEAAEADGPAVIIVSGALSGSEKIRVASDKTIFGESGSSIEGVGFYINKANNVILRNLKISKVLADNGDAIGIQEAQNVWIDHCDLSSDREHDKDFYDGLLDVTHASDFVTLSNNFIHDHFKASLVGHSDSNGDEDTGHLTITYANNYWKNINSRGPSIRFAKAVHIINNYEEDIDTGAINARMGAQILLQSSAFKGVEEAVLSKDSDEVGFVTVDDVDLGEGTNTVEAGTLTAASLPYDPIEVLGSQQVPSIIPTTAGATLDGVPDQGGMLEQEPDDFDRGSPLTSGYERCNAIIVIDVSFGPMFQKHLDYFGIMVESHENGGFPGLIFSTHVTASGYQTSGIVPAARSNHAFASSLELKTSPKDRSCATVQKWTCDAAEESAGAYTRMDVGFVMETFNDMYVQDAAAADGRAGGAANGATNGDAAEQSGDESEDEADGNAPEAGSGAAKKKKNKKRKPRKKKKAPTTQTDPPSVLVSQLFPNKTYPKGEEVEYKDDNRWRTTSEEKRHLDNLNLHNDFLPDYRHAAETHRQVRQWAQKNIKPGQTLTEIANGIEDSVRRLVGHDGLAEGDAIVAGMGFPTGLNLDHIAAHYSPNAGNKTILQQSNVMKVDIGVHVNGRIVDSAFTIAFDPMYDNLLAAVKDATNTGVREAGIDVRLGELGGYIQETMESYECEINGKTYPIKSIRNLSGHTILPYSIHGTKSVPIVGGTGDMTKMEEGDVFAIETFGSTGNGHVHDEGEVSHYALRTDAPKVDLRLSSAKSLLNVIKKNFSTIPFCRRYLDRLGQEKYLLGLNNLVSQGIVEDYPPLVDKKGSYTAQFEHTILLRPTVKEVISRGDDY
;
A
#
# COMPACT_ATOMS: atom_id res chain seq x y z
N MET A 1 11.63 -50.39 -68.13
CA MET A 1 12.68 -50.16 -67.10
C MET A 1 12.77 -48.67 -66.81
N LYS A 2 13.33 -48.24 -65.67
CA LYS A 2 13.57 -46.81 -65.38
C LYS A 2 14.69 -46.26 -66.27
N PHE A 3 14.58 -45.01 -66.74
CA PHE A 3 15.62 -43.96 -66.74
C PHE A 3 15.01 -42.62 -67.25
N THR A 4 15.79 -41.53 -67.33
CA THR A 4 15.31 -40.16 -67.02
C THR A 4 15.57 -39.05 -68.05
N ALA A 5 14.63 -38.09 -68.05
CA ALA A 5 14.79 -36.63 -68.28
C ALA A 5 15.04 -36.07 -69.71
N VAL A 6 15.01 -34.72 -69.80
CA VAL A 6 15.40 -33.84 -70.95
C VAL A 6 14.34 -33.83 -72.08
N THR A 7 13.83 -32.74 -72.70
CA THR A 7 13.87 -31.25 -72.64
C THR A 7 12.58 -30.70 -73.30
N LEU A 8 12.26 -29.40 -73.45
CA LEU A 8 12.37 -28.14 -72.68
C LEU A 8 11.84 -26.99 -73.57
N LEU A 9 11.17 -25.96 -73.01
CA LEU A 9 11.00 -24.64 -73.68
C LEU A 9 10.98 -23.51 -72.64
N ALA A 10 11.37 -22.29 -73.03
CA ALA A 10 11.61 -21.16 -72.13
C ALA A 10 10.90 -19.87 -72.57
N GLY A 11 10.68 -18.97 -71.61
CA GLY A 11 10.27 -17.58 -71.82
C GLY A 11 10.74 -16.73 -70.64
N LEU A 12 11.48 -15.64 -70.91
CA LEU A 12 12.16 -14.85 -69.87
C LEU A 12 11.91 -13.36 -70.09
N ALA A 13 11.38 -12.68 -69.08
CA ALA A 13 11.36 -11.23 -68.96
C ALA A 13 11.26 -10.87 -67.47
N ALA A 14 11.96 -9.83 -67.01
CA ALA A 14 12.05 -9.47 -65.60
C ALA A 14 12.04 -7.96 -65.38
N ALA A 15 11.26 -7.51 -64.41
CA ALA A 15 11.37 -6.22 -63.73
C ALA A 15 10.65 -6.32 -62.36
N ALA A 16 11.09 -5.54 -61.39
CA ALA A 16 10.56 -5.50 -60.01
C ALA A 16 10.23 -4.04 -59.63
N PRO A 17 9.93 -3.72 -58.35
CA PRO A 17 8.74 -4.16 -57.61
C PRO A 17 7.89 -2.95 -57.15
N LEU A 18 6.63 -3.18 -56.78
CA LEU A 18 5.84 -2.22 -55.98
C LEU A 18 5.05 -2.95 -54.90
N SER A 19 5.03 -2.36 -53.70
CA SER A 19 4.33 -2.87 -52.52
C SER A 19 2.88 -2.37 -52.47
N PRO A 20 1.91 -3.23 -52.12
CA PRO A 20 0.67 -2.82 -51.48
C PRO A 20 0.62 -3.28 -50.01
N TYR A 21 0.12 -2.40 -49.15
CA TYR A 21 -0.15 -2.66 -47.73
C TYR A 21 -0.94 -3.96 -47.50
N ALA A 22 -0.49 -4.79 -46.57
CA ALA A 22 -1.33 -5.85 -46.01
C ALA A 22 -2.43 -5.21 -45.15
N LEU A 23 -3.69 -5.44 -45.51
CA LEU A 23 -4.84 -5.00 -44.72
C LEU A 23 -4.96 -5.84 -43.43
N PRO A 24 -5.38 -5.25 -42.30
CA PRO A 24 -5.59 -6.00 -41.07
C PRO A 24 -6.72 -7.04 -41.26
N VAL A 25 -6.45 -8.28 -40.85
CA VAL A 25 -7.47 -9.33 -40.81
C VAL A 25 -8.47 -9.00 -39.71
N PRO A 26 -9.78 -8.88 -39.98
CA PRO A 26 -10.76 -8.57 -38.94
C PRO A 26 -10.87 -9.75 -37.96
N PRO A 27 -10.81 -9.52 -36.64
CA PRO A 27 -10.99 -10.58 -35.66
C PRO A 27 -12.41 -11.15 -35.79
N LYS A 28 -12.51 -12.48 -35.91
CA LYS A 28 -13.81 -13.17 -35.90
C LYS A 28 -14.47 -12.95 -34.54
N ALA A 29 -15.68 -12.38 -34.55
CA ALA A 29 -16.49 -12.25 -33.34
C ALA A 29 -16.73 -13.64 -32.72
N ARG A 30 -16.08 -13.93 -31.59
CA ARG A 30 -16.46 -15.04 -30.71
C ARG A 30 -17.73 -14.64 -29.97
N SER A 31 -18.70 -15.54 -29.93
CA SER A 31 -19.99 -15.32 -29.29
C SER A 31 -19.82 -15.10 -27.79
N VAL A 32 -20.29 -13.96 -27.27
CA VAL A 32 -20.36 -13.70 -25.84
C VAL A 32 -21.41 -14.62 -25.21
N ILE A 33 -20.96 -15.74 -24.68
CA ILE A 33 -21.69 -16.47 -23.63
C ILE A 33 -21.23 -15.84 -22.32
N ALA A 34 -22.07 -14.97 -21.74
CA ALA A 34 -21.79 -14.38 -20.45
C ALA A 34 -21.77 -15.47 -19.37
N ARG A 35 -20.57 -15.84 -18.92
CA ARG A 35 -20.36 -16.49 -17.62
C ARG A 35 -20.23 -15.39 -16.56
N GLN A 36 -20.69 -15.69 -15.36
CA GLN A 36 -20.74 -14.72 -14.28
C GLN A 36 -19.37 -14.65 -13.59
N ASN A 37 -18.52 -13.68 -13.94
CA ASN A 37 -17.35 -13.39 -13.14
C ASN A 37 -17.82 -12.86 -11.77
N SER A 38 -17.69 -13.68 -10.74
CA SER A 38 -17.85 -13.29 -9.34
C SER A 38 -16.62 -12.49 -8.91
N THR A 39 -16.57 -11.21 -9.27
CA THR A 39 -15.50 -10.28 -8.90
C THR A 39 -15.62 -9.87 -7.43
N THR A 40 -15.47 -10.83 -6.53
CA THR A 40 -15.18 -10.59 -5.11
C THR A 40 -13.71 -10.15 -5.03
N PRO A 41 -13.38 -9.00 -4.39
CA PRO A 41 -11.98 -8.67 -4.11
C PRO A 41 -11.37 -9.74 -3.21
N ILE A 42 -10.15 -10.20 -3.52
CA ILE A 42 -9.38 -11.04 -2.60
C ILE A 42 -8.79 -10.12 -1.54
N THR A 43 -9.23 -10.25 -0.30
CA THR A 43 -8.75 -9.41 0.82
C THR A 43 -7.74 -10.13 1.72
N GLY A 44 -7.25 -11.30 1.32
CA GLY A 44 -6.49 -12.21 2.19
C GLY A 44 -7.39 -13.02 3.14
N SER A 45 -8.69 -13.05 2.88
CA SER A 45 -9.72 -13.67 3.72
C SER A 45 -9.76 -15.20 3.61
N PRO A 46 -10.18 -15.91 4.69
CA PRO A 46 -10.61 -17.31 4.65
C PRO A 46 -11.80 -17.60 3.70
N THR A 47 -12.51 -16.57 3.24
CA THR A 47 -13.69 -16.69 2.35
C THR A 47 -13.45 -16.22 0.91
N ASP A 48 -12.21 -15.84 0.56
CA ASP A 48 -11.86 -15.45 -0.82
C ASP A 48 -11.93 -16.66 -1.77
N PRO A 49 -12.57 -16.54 -2.95
CA PRO A 49 -12.43 -17.52 -4.01
C PRO A 49 -11.09 -17.34 -4.75
N CYS A 50 -10.58 -18.41 -5.36
CA CYS A 50 -9.42 -18.36 -6.25
C CYS A 50 -9.63 -17.35 -7.41
N ASN A 51 -8.66 -16.45 -7.61
CA ASN A 51 -8.62 -15.47 -8.70
C ASN A 51 -7.48 -15.70 -9.71
N ILE A 52 -6.60 -16.68 -9.48
CA ILE A 52 -5.34 -16.86 -10.20
C ILE A 52 -5.19 -18.28 -10.76
N GLY A 53 -4.63 -18.40 -11.97
CA GLY A 53 -4.28 -19.70 -12.56
C GLY A 53 -5.46 -20.61 -12.89
N PHE A 54 -5.20 -21.91 -13.05
CA PHE A 54 -6.22 -22.88 -13.48
C PHE A 54 -7.35 -23.11 -12.46
N CYS A 55 -7.20 -22.81 -11.16
CA CYS A 55 -8.31 -22.97 -10.20
C CYS A 55 -9.48 -22.00 -10.43
N THR A 56 -9.29 -20.94 -11.23
CA THR A 56 -10.37 -20.04 -11.69
C THR A 56 -11.35 -20.73 -12.66
N LEU A 57 -10.93 -21.83 -13.30
CA LEU A 57 -11.67 -22.49 -14.36
C LEU A 57 -12.55 -23.63 -13.83
N ASN A 58 -13.24 -24.34 -14.73
CA ASN A 58 -14.17 -25.45 -14.42
C ASN A 58 -15.38 -25.09 -13.51
N GLY A 59 -15.46 -23.86 -13.01
CA GLY A 59 -16.48 -23.39 -12.07
C GLY A 59 -15.90 -22.40 -11.04
N GLY A 60 -14.57 -22.38 -10.89
CA GLY A 60 -13.86 -21.65 -9.85
C GLY A 60 -13.72 -22.47 -8.56
N THR A 61 -12.70 -22.16 -7.76
CA THR A 61 -12.57 -22.64 -6.39
C THR A 61 -13.06 -21.56 -5.43
N THR A 62 -14.11 -21.83 -4.65
CA THR A 62 -14.65 -20.95 -3.60
C THR A 62 -14.37 -21.48 -2.18
N GLY A 63 -13.76 -22.66 -2.06
CA GLY A 63 -13.53 -23.36 -0.80
C GLY A 63 -14.82 -23.51 0.01
N GLY A 64 -14.69 -23.30 1.32
CA GLY A 64 -15.77 -23.44 2.29
C GLY A 64 -16.65 -22.23 2.51
N ALA A 65 -16.52 -21.16 1.70
CA ALA A 65 -17.21 -19.88 1.91
C ALA A 65 -18.76 -19.94 1.89
N ALA A 66 -19.35 -21.07 1.47
CA ALA A 66 -20.79 -21.35 1.56
C ALA A 66 -21.24 -21.99 2.90
N GLY A 67 -20.30 -22.22 3.82
CA GLY A 67 -20.48 -22.98 5.05
C GLY A 67 -20.49 -22.15 6.33
N ASN A 68 -20.25 -22.83 7.46
CA ASN A 68 -19.95 -22.18 8.74
C ASN A 68 -18.44 -22.01 8.90
N THR A 69 -18.02 -20.99 9.64
CA THR A 69 -16.66 -20.89 10.20
C THR A 69 -16.54 -21.73 11.47
N VAL A 70 -15.40 -22.40 11.65
CA VAL A 70 -15.04 -23.15 12.88
C VAL A 70 -13.56 -22.89 13.18
N THR A 71 -13.25 -22.34 14.34
CA THR A 71 -11.86 -22.23 14.82
C THR A 71 -11.44 -23.51 15.53
N VAL A 72 -10.23 -23.99 15.25
CA VAL A 72 -9.65 -25.23 15.77
C VAL A 72 -8.29 -24.95 16.41
N THR A 73 -8.07 -25.54 17.59
CA THR A 73 -6.88 -25.29 18.45
C THR A 73 -6.15 -26.58 18.83
N ASP A 74 -6.56 -27.72 18.27
CA ASP A 74 -5.88 -29.00 18.38
C ASP A 74 -6.02 -29.82 17.09
N VAL A 75 -5.17 -30.83 16.92
CA VAL A 75 -5.15 -31.68 15.70
C VAL A 75 -6.43 -32.52 15.55
N ALA A 76 -7.11 -32.85 16.65
CA ALA A 76 -8.32 -33.69 16.62
C ALA A 76 -9.54 -32.92 16.08
N SER A 77 -9.75 -31.70 16.54
CA SER A 77 -10.79 -30.78 16.07
C SER A 77 -10.53 -30.31 14.63
N LEU A 78 -9.27 -30.05 14.26
CA LEU A 78 -8.87 -29.83 12.87
C LEU A 78 -9.26 -31.02 11.97
N LYS A 79 -8.94 -32.25 12.41
CA LYS A 79 -9.28 -33.46 11.66
C LYS A 79 -10.78 -33.67 11.52
N GLU A 80 -11.55 -33.53 12.62
CA GLU A 80 -13.01 -33.66 12.60
C GLU A 80 -13.66 -32.65 11.64
N ALA A 81 -13.22 -31.39 11.65
CA ALA A 81 -13.76 -30.35 10.77
C ALA A 81 -13.39 -30.56 9.29
N ALA A 82 -12.17 -31.01 9.01
CA ALA A 82 -11.66 -31.25 7.65
C ALA A 82 -12.29 -32.49 7.00
N GLU A 83 -12.54 -33.54 7.77
CA GLU A 83 -13.12 -34.82 7.30
C GLU A 83 -14.66 -34.79 7.22
N ALA A 84 -15.33 -33.82 7.85
CA ALA A 84 -16.79 -33.70 7.85
C ALA A 84 -17.39 -33.37 6.46
N ASP A 85 -18.58 -33.91 6.16
CA ASP A 85 -19.32 -33.60 4.93
C ASP A 85 -19.78 -32.13 4.84
N GLY A 86 -19.66 -31.54 3.65
CA GLY A 86 -20.23 -30.23 3.32
C GLY A 86 -19.36 -29.02 3.68
N PRO A 87 -19.80 -27.81 3.25
CA PRO A 87 -18.94 -26.63 3.24
C PRO A 87 -18.58 -26.15 4.65
N ALA A 88 -17.30 -25.86 4.86
CA ALA A 88 -16.80 -25.28 6.11
C ALA A 88 -15.52 -24.46 5.90
N VAL A 89 -15.44 -23.31 6.57
CA VAL A 89 -14.19 -22.55 6.76
C VAL A 89 -13.60 -22.96 8.09
N ILE A 90 -12.34 -23.40 8.09
CA ILE A 90 -11.66 -23.98 9.24
C ILE A 90 -10.47 -23.08 9.56
N ILE A 91 -10.54 -22.39 10.70
CA ILE A 91 -9.52 -21.43 11.14
C ILE A 91 -8.58 -22.13 12.10
N VAL A 92 -7.33 -22.34 11.70
CA VAL A 92 -6.28 -22.92 12.56
C VAL A 92 -5.70 -21.82 13.43
N SER A 93 -5.86 -21.95 14.74
CA SER A 93 -5.38 -20.97 15.73
C SER A 93 -4.33 -21.59 16.65
N GLY A 94 -3.21 -20.88 16.83
CA GLY A 94 -2.08 -21.34 17.64
C GLY A 94 -1.17 -22.36 16.94
N ALA A 95 -0.28 -22.98 17.73
CA ALA A 95 0.68 -23.97 17.26
C ALA A 95 0.17 -25.40 17.52
N LEU A 96 -0.15 -26.11 16.45
CA LEU A 96 -0.53 -27.52 16.46
C LEU A 96 0.71 -28.40 16.29
N SER A 97 0.73 -29.55 16.98
CA SER A 97 1.75 -30.57 16.78
C SER A 97 1.11 -31.96 16.90
N GLY A 98 1.53 -32.91 16.06
CA GLY A 98 0.98 -34.26 16.03
C GLY A 98 1.72 -35.19 15.09
N SER A 99 1.09 -36.33 14.79
CA SER A 99 1.55 -37.27 13.77
C SER A 99 0.32 -37.92 13.14
N GLU A 100 -0.29 -37.21 12.21
CA GLU A 100 -1.58 -37.55 11.61
C GLU A 100 -1.57 -37.27 10.10
N LYS A 101 -2.32 -38.09 9.35
CA LYS A 101 -2.72 -37.79 7.98
C LYS A 101 -4.20 -37.41 7.98
N ILE A 102 -4.49 -36.12 7.83
CA ILE A 102 -5.85 -35.59 7.83
C ILE A 102 -6.40 -35.64 6.41
N ARG A 103 -7.54 -36.32 6.20
CA ARG A 103 -8.23 -36.20 4.92
C ARG A 103 -8.98 -34.87 4.86
N VAL A 104 -8.90 -34.19 3.72
CA VAL A 104 -9.72 -33.00 3.45
C VAL A 104 -10.87 -33.39 2.53
N ALA A 105 -12.10 -33.17 2.97
CA ALA A 105 -13.30 -33.36 2.15
C ALA A 105 -13.46 -32.23 1.10
N SER A 106 -14.49 -32.34 0.25
CA SER A 106 -14.86 -31.26 -0.66
C SER A 106 -15.37 -30.01 0.07
N ASP A 107 -15.36 -28.87 -0.61
CA ASP A 107 -15.93 -27.60 -0.15
C ASP A 107 -15.30 -27.06 1.15
N LYS A 108 -13.97 -27.17 1.29
CA LYS A 108 -13.23 -26.71 2.48
C LYS A 108 -12.40 -25.47 2.18
N THR A 109 -12.36 -24.54 3.14
CA THR A 109 -11.19 -23.67 3.33
C THR A 109 -10.54 -24.07 4.63
N ILE A 110 -9.22 -24.33 4.64
CA ILE A 110 -8.42 -24.43 5.86
C ILE A 110 -7.47 -23.22 5.84
N PHE A 111 -7.58 -22.35 6.83
CA PHE A 111 -6.88 -21.06 6.88
C PHE A 111 -6.12 -20.91 8.20
N GLY A 112 -4.84 -20.55 8.15
CA GLY A 112 -4.04 -20.26 9.36
C GLY A 112 -4.22 -18.83 9.85
N GLU A 113 -4.50 -18.64 11.14
CA GLU A 113 -4.37 -17.32 11.78
C GLU A 113 -2.91 -16.84 11.79
N SER A 114 -2.70 -15.53 11.88
CA SER A 114 -1.35 -14.95 11.93
C SER A 114 -0.59 -15.48 13.16
N GLY A 115 0.55 -16.13 12.91
CA GLY A 115 1.34 -16.82 13.94
C GLY A 115 0.92 -18.26 14.28
N SER A 116 -0.05 -18.84 13.57
CA SER A 116 -0.37 -20.28 13.66
C SER A 116 0.71 -21.17 13.02
N SER A 117 0.77 -22.43 13.42
CA SER A 117 1.65 -23.44 12.82
C SER A 117 1.14 -24.87 13.03
N ILE A 118 1.65 -25.81 12.22
CA ILE A 118 1.28 -27.23 12.24
C ILE A 118 2.56 -28.07 12.06
N GLU A 119 3.00 -28.79 13.10
CA GLU A 119 4.16 -29.69 13.03
C GLU A 119 3.73 -31.17 12.99
N GLY A 120 4.29 -31.93 12.05
CA GLY A 120 4.13 -33.38 11.92
C GLY A 120 2.82 -33.91 11.29
N VAL A 121 1.89 -33.02 10.92
CA VAL A 121 0.56 -33.39 10.39
C VAL A 121 0.45 -33.03 8.90
N GLY A 122 0.10 -34.03 8.07
CA GLY A 122 -0.06 -33.87 6.62
C GLY A 122 -1.52 -33.82 6.18
N PHE A 123 -1.81 -33.05 5.12
CA PHE A 123 -3.15 -32.91 4.54
C PHE A 123 -3.31 -33.73 3.26
N TYR A 124 -4.43 -34.44 3.14
CA TYR A 124 -4.70 -35.37 2.05
C TYR A 124 -6.00 -35.03 1.32
N ILE A 125 -5.86 -34.31 0.20
CA ILE A 125 -6.95 -33.84 -0.66
C ILE A 125 -7.21 -34.93 -1.73
N ASN A 126 -7.87 -36.02 -1.32
CA ASN A 126 -8.14 -37.20 -2.17
C ASN A 126 -9.61 -37.25 -2.62
N LYS A 127 -9.86 -37.29 -3.94
CA LYS A 127 -11.20 -37.32 -4.58
C LYS A 127 -12.12 -36.18 -4.13
N ALA A 128 -11.53 -35.09 -3.65
CA ALA A 128 -12.21 -33.88 -3.22
C ALA A 128 -12.36 -32.90 -4.38
N ASN A 129 -13.31 -31.99 -4.28
CA ASN A 129 -13.50 -30.88 -5.21
C ASN A 129 -13.62 -29.57 -4.40
N ASN A 130 -13.21 -28.45 -5.00
CA ASN A 130 -13.41 -27.12 -4.42
C ASN A 130 -12.76 -26.98 -3.01
N VAL A 131 -11.42 -27.00 -2.96
CA VAL A 131 -10.67 -26.94 -1.70
C VAL A 131 -9.64 -25.81 -1.71
N ILE A 132 -9.54 -25.06 -0.61
CA ILE A 132 -8.55 -24.01 -0.36
C ILE A 132 -7.75 -24.38 0.90
N LEU A 133 -6.42 -24.42 0.82
CA LEU A 133 -5.53 -24.37 1.99
C LEU A 133 -4.74 -23.06 1.90
N ARG A 134 -4.77 -22.25 2.95
CA ARG A 134 -4.29 -20.86 2.88
C ARG A 134 -3.63 -20.36 4.16
N ASN A 135 -2.56 -19.59 4.05
CA ASN A 135 -1.86 -18.98 5.19
C ASN A 135 -1.36 -19.98 6.26
N LEU A 136 -1.10 -21.24 5.88
CA LEU A 136 -0.68 -22.30 6.80
C LEU A 136 0.84 -22.41 6.87
N LYS A 137 1.40 -22.55 8.07
CA LYS A 137 2.78 -23.02 8.28
C LYS A 137 2.75 -24.51 8.61
N ILE A 138 3.28 -25.37 7.75
CA ILE A 138 3.26 -26.84 7.92
C ILE A 138 4.69 -27.35 7.87
N SER A 139 5.14 -28.08 8.90
CA SER A 139 6.51 -28.56 8.99
C SER A 139 6.68 -30.03 9.39
N LYS A 140 7.75 -30.66 8.90
CA LYS A 140 8.29 -31.98 9.33
C LYS A 140 7.28 -33.13 9.32
N VAL A 141 6.50 -33.24 8.25
CA VAL A 141 5.51 -34.32 8.11
C VAL A 141 6.22 -35.64 7.79
N LEU A 142 6.26 -36.54 8.77
CA LEU A 142 6.89 -37.87 8.68
C LEU A 142 6.32 -38.67 7.50
N ALA A 143 7.16 -39.45 6.81
CA ALA A 143 6.76 -40.21 5.63
C ALA A 143 5.58 -41.19 5.85
N ASP A 144 5.39 -41.71 7.08
CA ASP A 144 4.23 -42.54 7.44
C ASP A 144 2.88 -41.76 7.37
N ASN A 145 2.92 -40.43 7.55
CA ASN A 145 1.78 -39.52 7.31
C ASN A 145 1.73 -39.07 5.83
N GLY A 146 2.77 -39.33 5.05
CA GLY A 146 2.97 -38.94 3.65
C GLY A 146 3.31 -37.45 3.50
N ASP A 147 2.82 -36.85 2.42
CA ASP A 147 3.16 -35.47 2.06
C ASP A 147 2.55 -34.43 3.02
N ALA A 148 3.21 -33.27 3.15
CA ALA A 148 2.64 -32.14 3.91
C ALA A 148 1.30 -31.67 3.30
N ILE A 149 1.21 -31.60 1.96
CA ILE A 149 -0.03 -31.46 1.20
C ILE A 149 0.00 -32.42 -0.01
N GLY A 150 -0.78 -33.49 0.06
CA GLY A 150 -0.94 -34.47 -1.04
C GLY A 150 -2.29 -34.33 -1.74
N ILE A 151 -2.29 -34.01 -3.03
CA ILE A 151 -3.48 -33.78 -3.87
C ILE A 151 -3.62 -34.94 -4.87
N GLN A 152 -4.74 -35.68 -4.82
CA GLN A 152 -4.93 -36.92 -5.59
C GLN A 152 -6.38 -37.06 -6.12
N GLU A 153 -6.53 -37.26 -7.43
CA GLU A 153 -7.84 -37.38 -8.11
C GLU A 153 -8.81 -36.22 -7.76
N ALA A 154 -8.26 -35.04 -7.48
CA ALA A 154 -8.98 -33.88 -6.98
C ALA A 154 -9.08 -32.77 -8.03
N GLN A 155 -10.12 -31.95 -7.94
CA GLN A 155 -10.34 -30.85 -8.89
C GLN A 155 -10.61 -29.52 -8.19
N ASN A 156 -10.22 -28.41 -8.82
CA ASN A 156 -10.45 -27.07 -8.31
C ASN A 156 -9.84 -26.88 -6.90
N VAL A 157 -8.51 -27.02 -6.81
CA VAL A 157 -7.76 -26.88 -5.56
C VAL A 157 -6.84 -25.65 -5.63
N TRP A 158 -6.82 -24.86 -4.56
CA TRP A 158 -5.97 -23.68 -4.42
C TRP A 158 -5.14 -23.77 -3.14
N ILE A 159 -3.82 -23.70 -3.27
CA ILE A 159 -2.87 -23.64 -2.14
C ILE A 159 -2.18 -22.27 -2.19
N ASP A 160 -2.48 -21.40 -1.23
CA ASP A 160 -2.11 -19.99 -1.30
C ASP A 160 -1.43 -19.47 -0.02
N HIS A 161 -0.30 -18.77 -0.15
CA HIS A 161 0.42 -18.23 1.01
C HIS A 161 0.74 -19.31 2.07
N CYS A 162 1.11 -20.53 1.68
CA CYS A 162 1.57 -21.55 2.63
C CYS A 162 3.10 -21.55 2.77
N ASP A 163 3.57 -21.87 3.96
CA ASP A 163 4.96 -22.01 4.38
C ASP A 163 5.17 -23.50 4.69
N LEU A 164 5.93 -24.19 3.85
CA LEU A 164 6.06 -25.65 3.81
C LEU A 164 7.52 -26.04 3.97
N SER A 165 7.86 -26.80 5.01
CA SER A 165 9.25 -27.16 5.29
C SER A 165 9.42 -28.48 6.06
N SER A 166 10.65 -28.96 6.19
CA SER A 166 11.01 -30.09 7.05
C SER A 166 12.34 -29.80 7.75
N ASP A 167 13.34 -30.66 7.54
CA ASP A 167 14.75 -30.35 7.73
C ASP A 167 15.57 -31.14 6.69
N ARG A 168 16.88 -30.90 6.65
CA ARG A 168 17.84 -31.63 5.83
C ARG A 168 18.87 -32.43 6.64
N GLU A 169 18.57 -32.72 7.92
CA GLU A 169 19.46 -33.44 8.84
C GLU A 169 19.26 -34.97 8.77
N HIS A 170 18.11 -35.41 8.25
CA HIS A 170 17.73 -36.81 8.07
C HIS A 170 18.05 -37.34 6.66
N ASP A 171 17.74 -38.60 6.38
CA ASP A 171 17.79 -39.12 5.01
C ASP A 171 16.54 -38.74 4.20
N LYS A 172 16.68 -38.84 2.87
CA LYS A 172 15.68 -38.37 1.89
C LYS A 172 14.30 -39.03 1.97
N ASP A 173 14.13 -40.14 2.68
CA ASP A 173 12.87 -40.89 2.79
C ASP A 173 12.32 -40.94 4.24
N PHE A 174 12.91 -40.17 5.17
CA PHE A 174 12.38 -39.92 6.52
C PHE A 174 11.11 -39.03 6.50
N TYR A 175 11.10 -38.05 5.59
CA TYR A 175 9.94 -37.26 5.17
C TYR A 175 9.61 -37.62 3.70
N ASP A 176 8.35 -37.44 3.25
CA ASP A 176 7.98 -37.71 1.85
C ASP A 176 7.93 -36.46 0.96
N GLY A 177 6.80 -36.13 0.31
CA GLY A 177 6.65 -34.85 -0.42
C GLY A 177 6.38 -33.66 0.51
N LEU A 178 6.56 -32.43 0.01
CA LEU A 178 5.88 -31.26 0.61
C LEU A 178 4.55 -30.98 -0.10
N LEU A 179 4.54 -30.97 -1.43
CA LEU A 179 3.39 -30.50 -2.22
C LEU A 179 3.25 -31.31 -3.53
N ASP A 180 2.58 -32.45 -3.46
CA ASP A 180 2.45 -33.40 -4.59
C ASP A 180 1.04 -33.36 -5.20
N VAL A 181 0.96 -33.30 -6.54
CA VAL A 181 -0.29 -33.21 -7.32
C VAL A 181 -0.36 -34.34 -8.35
N THR A 182 -1.09 -35.40 -8.03
CA THR A 182 -1.00 -36.68 -8.77
C THR A 182 -2.39 -37.27 -9.07
N HIS A 183 -2.42 -38.42 -9.76
CA HIS A 183 -3.64 -39.17 -10.08
C HIS A 183 -4.70 -38.32 -10.80
N ALA A 184 -4.38 -37.81 -11.99
CA ALA A 184 -5.28 -37.01 -12.84
C ALA A 184 -5.90 -35.76 -12.17
N SER A 185 -5.34 -35.26 -11.06
CA SER A 185 -5.81 -34.02 -10.43
C SER A 185 -5.77 -32.85 -11.44
N ASP A 186 -6.75 -31.95 -11.41
CA ASP A 186 -6.95 -30.96 -12.48
C ASP A 186 -7.49 -29.63 -11.96
N PHE A 187 -7.24 -28.53 -12.67
CA PHE A 187 -7.62 -27.18 -12.24
C PHE A 187 -7.01 -26.79 -10.87
N VAL A 188 -5.70 -27.02 -10.71
CA VAL A 188 -4.97 -26.74 -9.47
C VAL A 188 -4.14 -25.46 -9.62
N THR A 189 -4.01 -24.67 -8.55
CA THR A 189 -3.04 -23.56 -8.52
C THR A 189 -2.40 -23.43 -7.14
N LEU A 190 -1.10 -23.16 -7.17
CA LEU A 190 -0.17 -23.13 -6.05
C LEU A 190 0.49 -21.74 -6.10
N SER A 191 0.00 -20.79 -5.29
CA SER A 191 0.40 -19.39 -5.36
C SER A 191 1.00 -18.82 -4.09
N ASN A 192 2.00 -17.95 -4.23
CA ASN A 192 2.59 -17.20 -3.11
C ASN A 192 3.15 -18.09 -1.99
N ASN A 193 3.49 -19.36 -2.24
CA ASN A 193 3.98 -20.29 -1.22
C ASN A 193 5.50 -20.15 -1.02
N PHE A 194 5.98 -20.37 0.20
CA PHE A 194 7.40 -20.55 0.51
C PHE A 194 7.65 -22.02 0.85
N ILE A 195 8.54 -22.68 0.10
CA ILE A 195 8.72 -24.13 0.14
C ILE A 195 10.21 -24.43 0.29
N HIS A 196 10.63 -24.91 1.46
CA HIS A 196 12.05 -24.88 1.84
C HIS A 196 12.54 -26.02 2.74
N ASP A 197 13.87 -26.15 2.85
CA ASP A 197 14.57 -27.03 3.80
C ASP A 197 14.09 -28.50 3.77
N HIS A 198 14.07 -29.12 2.58
CA HIS A 198 13.49 -30.46 2.39
C HIS A 198 14.13 -31.26 1.24
N PHE A 199 13.92 -32.58 1.22
CA PHE A 199 14.57 -33.48 0.26
C PHE A 199 13.84 -33.69 -1.08
N LYS A 200 12.50 -33.69 -1.10
CA LYS A 200 11.64 -34.02 -2.26
C LYS A 200 10.45 -33.05 -2.30
N ALA A 201 10.60 -31.85 -2.89
CA ALA A 201 9.60 -30.79 -2.63
C ALA A 201 8.25 -31.00 -3.35
N SER A 202 8.21 -31.10 -4.68
CA SER A 202 6.94 -31.22 -5.43
C SER A 202 6.99 -32.20 -6.62
N LEU A 203 6.00 -33.08 -6.70
CA LEU A 203 5.76 -34.00 -7.82
C LEU A 203 4.44 -33.67 -8.54
N VAL A 204 4.43 -33.75 -9.87
CA VAL A 204 3.21 -33.65 -10.68
C VAL A 204 3.06 -34.91 -11.53
N GLY A 205 1.92 -35.60 -11.38
CA GLY A 205 1.62 -36.92 -11.97
C GLY A 205 2.32 -38.06 -11.23
N HIS A 206 1.64 -39.21 -11.08
CA HIS A 206 1.95 -40.20 -10.03
C HIS A 206 3.25 -40.98 -10.27
N SER A 207 3.32 -41.74 -11.36
CA SER A 207 4.47 -42.58 -11.71
C SER A 207 4.54 -42.80 -13.22
N ASP A 208 5.70 -43.15 -13.76
CA ASP A 208 5.93 -43.24 -15.21
C ASP A 208 5.10 -44.35 -15.90
N SER A 209 4.49 -45.26 -15.12
CA SER A 209 3.51 -46.24 -15.57
C SER A 209 2.05 -45.78 -15.48
N ASN A 210 1.77 -44.56 -14.98
CA ASN A 210 0.42 -44.04 -14.71
C ASN A 210 -0.19 -43.24 -15.89
N GLY A 211 0.42 -43.33 -17.08
CA GLY A 211 0.03 -42.54 -18.26
C GLY A 211 -1.42 -42.72 -18.70
N ASP A 212 -2.03 -43.89 -18.48
CA ASP A 212 -3.45 -44.16 -18.79
C ASP A 212 -4.43 -43.31 -17.94
N GLU A 213 -3.97 -42.77 -16.80
CA GLU A 213 -4.74 -41.92 -15.89
C GLU A 213 -4.30 -40.45 -15.99
N ASP A 214 -3.00 -40.15 -15.88
CA ASP A 214 -2.49 -38.77 -15.83
C ASP A 214 -2.52 -38.04 -17.20
N THR A 215 -2.52 -38.76 -18.33
CA THR A 215 -2.41 -38.12 -19.67
C THR A 215 -3.67 -37.35 -20.06
N GLY A 216 -3.52 -36.05 -20.26
CA GLY A 216 -4.63 -35.16 -20.64
C GLY A 216 -5.29 -34.42 -19.47
N HIS A 217 -4.79 -34.65 -18.25
CA HIS A 217 -5.12 -33.98 -17.00
C HIS A 217 -3.92 -33.15 -16.50
N LEU A 218 -3.88 -32.83 -15.21
CA LEU A 218 -2.81 -32.06 -14.57
C LEU A 218 -2.62 -30.68 -15.21
N THR A 219 -3.71 -29.89 -15.30
CA THR A 219 -3.60 -28.44 -15.55
C THR A 219 -3.32 -27.70 -14.25
N ILE A 220 -2.08 -27.20 -14.12
CA ILE A 220 -1.53 -26.68 -12.87
C ILE A 220 -0.88 -25.31 -13.10
N THR A 221 -1.01 -24.41 -12.14
CA THR A 221 -0.26 -23.14 -12.13
C THR A 221 0.53 -23.02 -10.85
N TYR A 222 1.84 -22.76 -10.98
CA TYR A 222 2.69 -22.26 -9.91
C TYR A 222 2.89 -20.76 -10.16
N ALA A 223 2.46 -19.91 -9.23
CA ALA A 223 2.59 -18.45 -9.35
C ALA A 223 3.24 -17.84 -8.10
N ASN A 224 4.23 -16.95 -8.27
CA ASN A 224 4.81 -16.16 -7.19
C ASN A 224 5.44 -16.98 -6.03
N ASN A 225 5.87 -18.22 -6.25
CA ASN A 225 6.37 -19.08 -5.15
C ASN A 225 7.89 -18.91 -4.96
N TYR A 226 8.34 -18.97 -3.70
CA TYR A 226 9.75 -19.02 -3.32
C TYR A 226 10.13 -20.45 -2.94
N TRP A 227 11.20 -20.99 -3.52
CA TRP A 227 11.76 -22.28 -3.19
C TRP A 227 13.19 -22.10 -2.71
N LYS A 228 13.57 -22.76 -1.61
CA LYS A 228 14.91 -22.57 -1.01
C LYS A 228 15.48 -23.84 -0.38
N ASN A 229 16.76 -24.13 -0.63
CA ASN A 229 17.48 -25.22 0.03
C ASN A 229 16.74 -26.57 -0.10
N ILE A 230 16.48 -26.98 -1.35
CA ILE A 230 15.79 -28.23 -1.68
C ILE A 230 16.77 -29.20 -2.33
N ASN A 231 16.82 -30.46 -1.87
CA ASN A 231 17.71 -31.43 -2.53
C ASN A 231 17.21 -31.82 -3.93
N SER A 232 15.93 -32.17 -4.07
CA SER A 232 15.38 -32.68 -5.33
C SER A 232 13.91 -32.31 -5.52
N ARG A 233 13.48 -32.32 -6.79
CA ARG A 233 12.12 -32.01 -7.24
C ARG A 233 11.69 -30.59 -6.81
N GLY A 234 12.23 -29.54 -7.44
CA GLY A 234 11.67 -28.18 -7.32
C GLY A 234 10.18 -28.22 -7.71
N PRO A 235 9.91 -28.48 -9.00
CA PRO A 235 8.83 -29.38 -9.35
C PRO A 235 9.26 -30.43 -10.39
N SER A 236 9.02 -31.72 -10.09
CA SER A 236 9.24 -32.83 -11.03
C SER A 236 7.93 -33.27 -11.67
N ILE A 237 7.79 -33.04 -12.98
CA ILE A 237 6.50 -32.99 -13.67
C ILE A 237 6.45 -34.02 -14.80
N ARG A 238 5.45 -34.92 -14.78
CA ARG A 238 5.21 -35.95 -15.82
C ARG A 238 3.78 -35.90 -16.36
N PHE A 239 3.57 -36.27 -17.63
CA PHE A 239 2.29 -36.32 -18.37
C PHE A 239 1.47 -35.02 -18.48
N ALA A 240 1.83 -33.98 -17.73
CA ALA A 240 0.98 -32.82 -17.51
C ALA A 240 0.66 -32.07 -18.81
N LYS A 241 -0.64 -31.92 -19.08
CA LYS A 241 -1.15 -31.31 -20.31
C LYS A 241 -0.84 -29.82 -20.41
N ALA A 242 -0.83 -29.12 -19.28
CA ALA A 242 -0.34 -27.75 -19.20
C ALA A 242 0.03 -27.36 -17.77
N VAL A 243 1.33 -27.18 -17.52
CA VAL A 243 1.80 -26.45 -16.34
C VAL A 243 2.21 -25.04 -16.75
N HIS A 244 1.76 -24.04 -15.99
CA HIS A 244 2.32 -22.69 -16.05
C HIS A 244 3.12 -22.43 -14.78
N ILE A 245 4.36 -22.00 -14.91
CA ILE A 245 5.23 -21.59 -13.81
C ILE A 245 5.59 -20.13 -14.06
N ILE A 246 5.17 -19.23 -13.17
CA ILE A 246 5.34 -17.78 -13.33
C ILE A 246 5.74 -17.10 -12.03
N ASN A 247 6.66 -16.14 -12.10
CA ASN A 247 7.18 -15.42 -10.92
C ASN A 247 7.71 -16.35 -9.83
N ASN A 248 8.19 -17.55 -10.16
CA ASN A 248 8.84 -18.42 -9.19
C ASN A 248 10.31 -17.99 -9.02
N TYR A 249 10.78 -17.98 -7.77
CA TYR A 249 12.20 -17.86 -7.43
C TYR A 249 12.70 -19.17 -6.83
N GLU A 250 13.70 -19.81 -7.43
CA GLU A 250 14.25 -21.09 -6.95
C GLU A 250 15.74 -20.94 -6.60
N GLU A 251 16.05 -21.03 -5.31
CA GLU A 251 17.38 -20.78 -4.75
C GLU A 251 17.94 -22.02 -4.05
N ASP A 252 19.21 -22.35 -4.30
CA ASP A 252 19.94 -23.47 -3.68
C ASP A 252 19.20 -24.82 -3.84
N ILE A 253 19.11 -25.32 -5.09
CA ILE A 253 18.42 -26.58 -5.44
C ILE A 253 19.44 -27.62 -5.94
N ASP A 254 19.79 -28.63 -5.12
CA ASP A 254 20.99 -29.46 -5.32
C ASP A 254 21.01 -30.28 -6.64
N THR A 255 19.90 -30.93 -6.99
CA THR A 255 19.87 -31.97 -8.06
C THR A 255 19.01 -31.62 -9.28
N GLY A 256 18.51 -30.38 -9.32
CA GLY A 256 17.73 -29.85 -10.43
C GLY A 256 16.34 -29.37 -10.03
N ALA A 257 15.93 -28.25 -10.62
CA ALA A 257 14.67 -27.56 -10.33
C ALA A 257 13.52 -28.10 -11.20
N ILE A 258 13.28 -27.51 -12.38
CA ILE A 258 12.17 -27.89 -13.27
C ILE A 258 12.53 -29.17 -14.04
N ASN A 259 12.12 -30.35 -13.55
CA ASN A 259 12.34 -31.62 -14.25
C ASN A 259 11.08 -32.06 -15.03
N ALA A 260 11.04 -31.76 -16.33
CA ALA A 260 9.93 -32.05 -17.25
C ALA A 260 10.10 -33.42 -17.91
N ARG A 261 9.08 -34.29 -17.79
CA ARG A 261 9.17 -35.73 -18.14
C ARG A 261 7.91 -36.24 -18.85
N MET A 262 8.00 -37.40 -19.49
CA MET A 262 6.86 -38.17 -20.03
C MET A 262 5.83 -37.31 -20.80
N GLY A 263 6.29 -36.55 -21.80
CA GLY A 263 5.47 -35.70 -22.66
C GLY A 263 4.92 -34.42 -22.05
N ALA A 264 5.17 -34.14 -20.76
CA ALA A 264 4.64 -32.97 -20.06
C ALA A 264 4.93 -31.66 -20.80
N GLN A 265 3.96 -30.75 -20.80
CA GLN A 265 4.06 -29.42 -21.41
C GLN A 265 4.11 -28.35 -20.32
N ILE A 266 5.18 -27.57 -20.30
CA ILE A 266 5.39 -26.47 -19.35
C ILE A 266 5.60 -25.16 -20.11
N LEU A 267 4.98 -24.08 -19.62
CA LEU A 267 5.41 -22.71 -19.85
C LEU A 267 6.06 -22.19 -18.57
N LEU A 268 7.32 -21.78 -18.65
CA LEU A 268 8.08 -21.14 -17.58
C LEU A 268 8.29 -19.67 -17.98
N GLN A 269 7.62 -18.76 -17.27
CA GLN A 269 7.58 -17.34 -17.59
C GLN A 269 8.08 -16.48 -16.42
N SER A 270 8.74 -15.34 -16.69
CA SER A 270 9.07 -14.31 -15.69
C SER A 270 9.56 -14.90 -14.36
N SER A 271 10.58 -15.75 -14.39
CA SER A 271 11.03 -16.55 -13.23
C SER A 271 12.56 -16.54 -13.11
N ALA A 272 13.11 -16.83 -11.93
CA ALA A 272 14.54 -16.72 -11.67
C ALA A 272 15.12 -17.87 -10.82
N PHE A 273 16.37 -18.25 -11.11
CA PHE A 273 17.11 -19.31 -10.44
C PHE A 273 18.45 -18.79 -9.90
N LYS A 274 18.93 -19.38 -8.80
CA LYS A 274 20.24 -19.04 -8.21
C LYS A 274 20.82 -20.23 -7.45
N GLY A 275 22.09 -20.56 -7.66
CA GLY A 275 22.70 -21.71 -6.97
C GLY A 275 22.11 -23.06 -7.41
N VAL A 276 21.62 -23.14 -8.66
CA VAL A 276 21.04 -24.34 -9.26
C VAL A 276 21.83 -24.70 -10.52
N GLU A 277 22.46 -25.88 -10.58
CA GLU A 277 23.25 -26.29 -11.76
C GLU A 277 22.34 -26.63 -12.98
N GLU A 278 21.19 -27.22 -12.70
CA GLU A 278 20.20 -27.64 -13.71
C GLU A 278 18.84 -27.00 -13.41
N ALA A 279 18.67 -25.75 -13.83
CA ALA A 279 17.43 -25.00 -13.65
C ALA A 279 16.25 -25.62 -14.42
N VAL A 280 16.50 -26.12 -15.65
CA VAL A 280 15.49 -26.78 -16.48
C VAL A 280 16.07 -28.05 -17.12
N LEU A 281 15.49 -29.20 -16.78
CA LEU A 281 15.99 -30.53 -17.15
C LEU A 281 14.88 -31.51 -17.52
N SER A 282 15.28 -32.63 -18.12
CA SER A 282 14.41 -33.77 -18.45
C SER A 282 15.19 -35.06 -18.22
N LYS A 283 15.10 -35.62 -17.01
CA LYS A 283 15.87 -36.80 -16.57
C LYS A 283 15.01 -37.76 -15.75
N ASP A 284 15.47 -38.99 -15.61
CA ASP A 284 14.84 -40.02 -14.76
C ASP A 284 13.41 -40.39 -15.21
N SER A 285 13.25 -40.58 -16.52
CA SER A 285 12.06 -41.11 -17.19
C SER A 285 12.44 -41.72 -18.56
N ASP A 286 11.61 -42.63 -19.09
CA ASP A 286 11.83 -43.24 -20.42
C ASP A 286 11.52 -42.27 -21.58
N GLU A 287 10.63 -41.30 -21.36
CA GLU A 287 10.30 -40.23 -22.31
C GLU A 287 10.55 -38.83 -21.71
N VAL A 288 10.89 -37.87 -22.58
CA VAL A 288 11.20 -36.48 -22.20
C VAL A 288 9.94 -35.63 -22.04
N GLY A 289 10.03 -34.56 -21.24
CA GLY A 289 9.06 -33.46 -21.25
C GLY A 289 9.55 -32.27 -22.07
N PHE A 290 8.76 -31.18 -22.10
CA PHE A 290 9.02 -29.99 -22.91
C PHE A 290 8.73 -28.71 -22.13
N VAL A 291 9.61 -27.70 -22.25
CA VAL A 291 9.52 -26.43 -21.51
C VAL A 291 9.71 -25.26 -22.46
N THR A 292 8.64 -24.50 -22.71
CA THR A 292 8.76 -23.16 -23.30
C THR A 292 9.23 -22.20 -22.22
N VAL A 293 10.31 -21.45 -22.48
CA VAL A 293 10.81 -20.39 -21.59
C VAL A 293 10.53 -19.00 -22.19
N ASP A 294 10.12 -18.05 -21.35
CA ASP A 294 9.84 -16.66 -21.73
C ASP A 294 10.19 -15.71 -20.57
N ASP A 295 11.17 -14.82 -20.74
CA ASP A 295 11.77 -14.03 -19.64
C ASP A 295 12.16 -14.89 -18.42
N VAL A 296 13.28 -15.62 -18.52
CA VAL A 296 13.77 -16.47 -17.43
C VAL A 296 15.24 -16.18 -17.16
N ASP A 297 15.57 -15.85 -15.92
CA ASP A 297 16.96 -15.75 -15.47
C ASP A 297 17.39 -17.09 -14.88
N LEU A 298 18.27 -17.81 -15.58
CA LEU A 298 18.76 -19.12 -15.14
C LEU A 298 19.87 -19.01 -14.07
N GLY A 299 20.36 -17.80 -13.76
CA GLY A 299 21.49 -17.61 -12.85
C GLY A 299 22.75 -18.31 -13.37
N GLU A 300 23.34 -19.16 -12.52
CA GLU A 300 24.44 -20.06 -12.91
C GLU A 300 23.99 -21.31 -13.69
N GLY A 301 22.67 -21.55 -13.78
CA GLY A 301 22.07 -22.81 -14.18
C GLY A 301 21.87 -23.04 -15.67
N THR A 302 21.63 -24.31 -16.01
CA THR A 302 21.40 -24.74 -17.40
C THR A 302 19.93 -25.00 -17.70
N ASN A 303 19.55 -24.77 -18.96
CA ASN A 303 18.35 -25.34 -19.58
C ASN A 303 18.78 -26.37 -20.64
N THR A 304 18.29 -27.59 -20.52
CA THR A 304 18.63 -28.73 -21.39
C THR A 304 17.45 -29.31 -22.17
N VAL A 305 16.27 -28.69 -22.08
CA VAL A 305 14.99 -29.25 -22.57
C VAL A 305 14.55 -28.58 -23.88
N GLU A 306 13.88 -29.34 -24.75
CA GLU A 306 13.26 -28.79 -25.96
C GLU A 306 12.02 -27.96 -25.65
N ALA A 307 11.77 -26.92 -26.46
CA ALA A 307 10.64 -26.02 -26.29
C ALA A 307 9.29 -26.74 -26.50
N GLY A 308 8.31 -26.43 -25.65
CA GLY A 308 6.98 -27.00 -25.71
C GLY A 308 6.04 -26.33 -26.71
N THR A 309 4.77 -26.73 -26.65
CA THR A 309 3.70 -26.15 -27.46
C THR A 309 2.94 -25.01 -26.77
N LEU A 310 3.21 -24.78 -25.48
CA LEU A 310 2.58 -23.73 -24.70
C LEU A 310 3.23 -22.37 -24.92
N THR A 311 2.40 -21.34 -24.80
CA THR A 311 2.72 -19.91 -24.81
C THR A 311 1.70 -19.18 -23.92
N ALA A 312 1.96 -17.94 -23.49
CA ALA A 312 1.00 -17.19 -22.68
C ALA A 312 -0.40 -17.10 -23.35
N ALA A 313 -0.44 -16.93 -24.68
CA ALA A 313 -1.66 -16.91 -25.48
C ALA A 313 -2.39 -18.27 -25.64
N SER A 314 -1.80 -19.36 -25.13
CA SER A 314 -2.44 -20.70 -25.07
C SER A 314 -3.17 -20.97 -23.75
N LEU A 315 -2.92 -20.17 -22.72
CA LEU A 315 -3.52 -20.35 -21.40
C LEU A 315 -5.02 -19.98 -21.43
N PRO A 316 -5.91 -20.79 -20.82
CA PRO A 316 -7.36 -20.59 -20.91
C PRO A 316 -7.97 -19.70 -19.80
N TYR A 317 -7.15 -19.02 -19.00
CA TYR A 317 -7.55 -18.09 -17.93
C TYR A 317 -7.04 -16.67 -18.20
N ASP A 318 -7.48 -15.68 -17.40
CA ASP A 318 -7.04 -14.29 -17.55
C ASP A 318 -5.53 -14.14 -17.24
N PRO A 319 -4.74 -13.40 -18.03
CA PRO A 319 -3.29 -13.35 -17.89
C PRO A 319 -2.80 -12.94 -16.50
N ILE A 320 -1.83 -13.69 -15.99
CA ILE A 320 -1.12 -13.39 -14.74
C ILE A 320 -0.08 -12.31 -15.02
N GLU A 321 0.10 -11.39 -14.07
CA GLU A 321 1.11 -10.33 -14.12
C GLU A 321 2.53 -10.92 -14.17
N VAL A 322 3.35 -10.45 -15.11
CA VAL A 322 4.79 -10.78 -15.19
C VAL A 322 5.58 -9.72 -14.42
N LEU A 323 6.32 -10.14 -13.39
CA LEU A 323 7.15 -9.23 -12.59
C LEU A 323 8.45 -8.81 -13.28
N GLY A 324 8.88 -9.55 -14.31
CA GLY A 324 10.23 -9.49 -14.85
C GLY A 324 11.19 -10.39 -14.06
N SER A 325 11.87 -11.31 -14.74
CA SER A 325 12.82 -12.26 -14.12
C SER A 325 13.87 -11.58 -13.22
N GLN A 326 14.33 -10.38 -13.59
CA GLN A 326 15.29 -9.58 -12.82
C GLN A 326 14.73 -9.01 -11.49
N GLN A 327 13.41 -8.91 -11.34
CA GLN A 327 12.74 -8.39 -10.14
C GLN A 327 12.27 -9.52 -9.20
N VAL A 328 12.11 -10.74 -9.72
CA VAL A 328 11.67 -11.92 -8.96
C VAL A 328 12.53 -12.18 -7.70
N PRO A 329 13.88 -12.16 -7.74
CA PRO A 329 14.72 -12.40 -6.56
C PRO A 329 14.60 -11.35 -5.44
N SER A 330 14.07 -10.15 -5.71
CA SER A 330 13.88 -9.10 -4.71
C SER A 330 12.44 -8.98 -4.21
N ILE A 331 11.45 -9.33 -5.03
CA ILE A 331 10.02 -9.26 -4.66
C ILE A 331 9.58 -10.54 -3.95
N ILE A 332 9.81 -11.71 -4.56
CA ILE A 332 9.16 -12.97 -4.16
C ILE A 332 9.53 -13.45 -2.74
N PRO A 333 10.79 -13.32 -2.26
CA PRO A 333 11.13 -13.57 -0.86
C PRO A 333 10.44 -12.66 0.18
N THR A 334 9.76 -11.59 -0.24
CA THR A 334 9.05 -10.67 0.67
C THR A 334 7.54 -10.91 0.73
N THR A 335 6.98 -11.62 -0.25
CA THR A 335 5.54 -11.91 -0.34
C THR A 335 5.19 -13.36 -0.02
N ALA A 336 6.09 -14.30 -0.34
CA ALA A 336 5.81 -15.73 -0.26
C ALA A 336 5.79 -16.29 1.17
N GLY A 337 4.97 -17.32 1.38
CA GLY A 337 4.76 -17.99 2.67
C GLY A 337 3.48 -17.50 3.37
N ALA A 338 3.27 -17.96 4.61
CA ALA A 338 2.15 -17.51 5.45
C ALA A 338 2.41 -16.09 5.97
N THR A 339 2.04 -15.11 5.14
CA THR A 339 2.24 -13.67 5.31
C THR A 339 0.93 -12.88 5.40
N LEU A 340 -0.23 -13.53 5.39
CA LEU A 340 -1.53 -12.87 5.52
C LEU A 340 -1.85 -12.62 7.01
N ASP A 341 -2.24 -11.40 7.33
CA ASP A 341 -2.74 -11.05 8.67
C ASP A 341 -4.17 -11.59 8.87
N GLY A 342 -4.24 -12.85 9.29
CA GLY A 342 -5.48 -13.58 9.49
C GLY A 342 -6.43 -12.90 10.48
N VAL A 343 -7.65 -12.60 10.02
CA VAL A 343 -8.74 -12.06 10.83
C VAL A 343 -9.47 -13.20 11.56
N PRO A 344 -9.52 -13.20 12.92
CA PRO A 344 -10.33 -14.16 13.65
C PRO A 344 -11.82 -13.90 13.44
N ASP A 345 -12.58 -14.93 13.04
CA ASP A 345 -14.03 -14.89 13.12
C ASP A 345 -14.48 -15.05 14.59
N GLN A 346 -15.64 -14.47 14.94
CA GLN A 346 -15.95 -14.15 16.33
C GLN A 346 -16.50 -15.34 17.14
N GLY A 347 -15.66 -15.98 17.95
CA GLY A 347 -16.14 -16.58 19.22
C GLY A 347 -15.31 -17.69 19.85
N GLY A 348 -14.62 -17.38 20.95
CA GLY A 348 -14.08 -18.39 21.86
C GLY A 348 -13.04 -17.84 22.84
N MET A 349 -13.39 -17.69 24.12
CA MET A 349 -12.39 -17.48 25.17
C MET A 349 -11.98 -18.82 25.76
N LEU A 350 -10.69 -19.01 26.02
CA LEU A 350 -10.18 -19.57 27.29
C LEU A 350 -8.65 -19.34 27.42
N GLU A 351 -8.16 -19.42 28.66
CA GLU A 351 -6.76 -19.15 29.05
C GLU A 351 -5.97 -20.46 29.22
N GLN A 352 -4.65 -20.46 28.98
CA GLN A 352 -3.67 -20.89 30.00
C GLN A 352 -2.19 -20.59 29.66
N GLU A 353 -1.34 -20.75 30.68
CA GLU A 353 0.08 -20.35 30.75
C GLU A 353 1.04 -21.36 30.07
N PRO A 354 2.25 -20.94 29.65
CA PRO A 354 3.37 -21.83 29.36
C PRO A 354 4.32 -22.00 30.58
N ASP A 355 4.68 -23.25 30.90
CA ASP A 355 5.69 -23.61 31.92
C ASP A 355 7.14 -23.54 31.39
N ASP A 356 8.12 -23.62 32.31
CA ASP A 356 9.58 -23.61 32.04
C ASP A 356 10.07 -24.68 31.05
N PHE A 357 11.03 -24.33 30.15
CA PHE A 357 12.27 -25.13 29.97
C PHE A 357 13.48 -24.41 29.32
N ASP A 358 14.24 -23.68 30.15
CA ASP A 358 15.67 -23.90 30.44
C ASP A 358 16.80 -23.97 29.33
N ARG A 359 17.84 -23.11 29.53
CA ARG A 359 19.28 -23.22 29.16
C ARG A 359 19.75 -23.41 27.69
N GLY A 360 20.60 -22.47 27.20
CA GLY A 360 21.25 -22.53 25.86
C GLY A 360 22.73 -22.09 25.69
N SER A 361 23.26 -21.14 26.48
CA SER A 361 24.66 -20.60 26.41
C SER A 361 24.95 -19.57 25.30
N PRO A 362 26.03 -18.74 25.40
CA PRO A 362 26.25 -17.58 24.52
C PRO A 362 27.45 -17.70 23.54
N LEU A 363 27.44 -16.87 22.50
CA LEU A 363 28.63 -16.47 21.73
C LEU A 363 28.83 -14.95 21.80
N THR A 364 30.08 -14.51 21.75
CA THR A 364 30.51 -13.13 21.98
C THR A 364 31.44 -12.64 20.86
N SER A 365 31.68 -11.32 20.82
CA SER A 365 32.46 -10.58 19.80
C SER A 365 31.79 -10.48 18.42
N GLY A 366 32.11 -9.48 17.59
CA GLY A 366 32.99 -8.34 17.83
C GLY A 366 32.95 -7.33 16.68
N TYR A 367 32.98 -6.03 17.00
CA TYR A 367 33.00 -4.95 16.00
C TYR A 367 34.43 -4.66 15.53
N GLU A 368 34.72 -4.88 14.26
CA GLU A 368 35.80 -4.18 13.54
C GLU A 368 35.25 -3.60 12.23
N ARG A 369 35.83 -2.46 11.80
CA ARG A 369 35.39 -1.72 10.60
C ARG A 369 36.45 -1.81 9.52
N CYS A 370 36.05 -2.16 8.29
CA CYS A 370 36.89 -2.01 7.10
C CYS A 370 36.39 -0.85 6.23
N ASN A 371 37.23 0.16 6.02
CA ASN A 371 36.99 1.19 5.01
C ASN A 371 37.49 0.68 3.65
N ALA A 372 36.68 0.81 2.61
CA ALA A 372 37.11 0.66 1.22
C ALA A 372 37.12 2.03 0.53
N ILE A 373 38.12 2.29 -0.32
CA ILE A 373 38.21 3.50 -1.15
C ILE A 373 38.12 3.06 -2.61
N ILE A 374 37.15 3.62 -3.33
CA ILE A 374 37.00 3.44 -4.78
C ILE A 374 37.63 4.65 -5.47
N VAL A 375 38.41 4.40 -6.53
CA VAL A 375 38.97 5.42 -7.41
C VAL A 375 38.21 5.39 -8.73
N ILE A 376 37.77 6.55 -9.21
CA ILE A 376 37.13 6.73 -10.51
C ILE A 376 37.97 7.72 -11.31
N ASP A 377 38.33 7.35 -12.54
CA ASP A 377 39.06 8.19 -13.49
C ASP A 377 38.07 8.89 -14.43
N VAL A 378 38.27 10.18 -14.72
CA VAL A 378 37.34 11.00 -15.51
C VAL A 378 38.10 11.95 -16.43
N SER A 379 38.01 11.69 -17.74
CA SER A 379 38.59 12.52 -18.79
C SER A 379 37.61 13.59 -19.28
N PHE A 380 37.98 14.87 -19.22
CA PHE A 380 37.15 15.98 -19.69
C PHE A 380 37.59 16.53 -21.06
N GLY A 381 36.62 16.84 -21.92
CA GLY A 381 36.85 17.30 -23.30
C GLY A 381 37.20 18.80 -23.44
N PRO A 382 37.76 19.21 -24.60
CA PRO A 382 38.41 20.53 -24.79
C PRO A 382 37.47 21.74 -24.79
N MET A 383 36.18 21.60 -24.50
CA MET A 383 35.25 22.73 -24.43
C MET A 383 35.32 23.47 -23.09
N PHE A 384 35.73 22.80 -22.00
CA PHE A 384 35.71 23.36 -20.65
C PHE A 384 36.79 24.44 -20.41
N GLN A 385 37.96 24.29 -21.04
CA GLN A 385 39.09 25.23 -20.88
C GLN A 385 38.70 26.68 -21.20
N LYS A 386 37.78 26.87 -22.16
CA LYS A 386 37.38 28.18 -22.67
C LYS A 386 36.56 29.04 -21.70
N HIS A 387 36.12 28.48 -20.56
CA HIS A 387 35.51 29.24 -19.47
C HIS A 387 36.51 29.68 -18.41
N LEU A 388 37.64 28.98 -18.22
CA LEU A 388 38.65 29.33 -17.21
C LEU A 388 39.36 30.65 -17.56
N ASP A 389 39.64 30.87 -18.84
CA ASP A 389 40.23 32.12 -19.35
C ASP A 389 39.35 33.36 -19.07
N TYR A 390 38.03 33.19 -18.94
CA TYR A 390 37.08 34.28 -18.67
C TYR A 390 37.11 34.76 -17.21
N PHE A 391 37.66 33.95 -16.29
CA PHE A 391 37.81 34.28 -14.87
C PHE A 391 39.25 34.62 -14.47
N GLY A 392 40.19 34.71 -15.42
CA GLY A 392 41.55 35.20 -15.17
C GLY A 392 42.45 34.29 -14.34
N ILE A 393 42.14 32.98 -14.28
CA ILE A 393 42.92 32.00 -13.51
C ILE A 393 44.11 31.54 -14.35
N MET A 394 45.31 32.04 -14.07
CA MET A 394 46.53 31.52 -14.68
C MET A 394 46.94 30.19 -14.03
N VAL A 395 47.25 29.20 -14.86
CA VAL A 395 47.87 27.93 -14.45
C VAL A 395 49.26 27.87 -15.09
N GLU A 396 50.32 28.00 -14.29
CA GLU A 396 51.69 27.83 -14.78
C GLU A 396 52.02 26.34 -14.91
N SER A 397 52.40 25.92 -16.11
CA SER A 397 52.82 24.54 -16.40
C SER A 397 54.33 24.37 -16.16
N HIS A 398 54.71 23.58 -15.16
CA HIS A 398 56.09 23.13 -14.99
C HIS A 398 56.21 21.62 -15.26
N GLU A 399 56.82 21.28 -16.39
CA GLU A 399 57.24 19.90 -16.67
C GLU A 399 58.48 19.54 -15.82
N ASN A 400 58.45 18.38 -15.15
CA ASN A 400 59.55 17.41 -15.08
C ASN A 400 59.06 16.11 -14.42
N GLY A 401 59.62 14.96 -14.81
CA GLY A 401 59.06 13.64 -14.48
C GLY A 401 59.60 12.97 -13.22
N GLY A 402 58.80 12.06 -12.64
CA GLY A 402 59.24 11.17 -11.55
C GLY A 402 58.08 10.43 -10.85
N PHE A 403 58.00 9.11 -11.05
CA PHE A 403 57.12 8.21 -10.27
C PHE A 403 57.75 7.90 -8.88
N PRO A 404 56.97 7.55 -7.84
CA PRO A 404 55.79 8.28 -7.37
C PRO A 404 55.73 8.40 -5.82
N GLY A 405 54.88 9.30 -5.32
CA GLY A 405 54.29 9.19 -3.98
C GLY A 405 54.93 10.01 -2.85
N LEU A 406 54.25 11.08 -2.47
CA LEU A 406 54.02 11.40 -1.05
C LEU A 406 52.65 12.10 -0.89
N ILE A 407 52.13 12.10 0.33
CA ILE A 407 50.82 12.64 0.69
C ILE A 407 50.85 14.17 0.70
N PHE A 408 49.81 14.81 0.15
CA PHE A 408 49.47 16.20 0.47
C PHE A 408 48.06 16.30 1.04
N SER A 409 47.98 16.80 2.27
CA SER A 409 46.74 17.19 2.94
C SER A 409 46.53 18.68 2.77
N THR A 410 45.34 19.09 2.34
CA THR A 410 44.89 20.49 2.37
C THR A 410 43.82 20.67 3.45
N HIS A 411 44.27 20.97 4.68
CA HIS A 411 43.39 21.55 5.69
C HIS A 411 43.07 23.00 5.31
N VAL A 412 41.79 23.38 5.39
CA VAL A 412 41.35 24.79 5.46
C VAL A 412 40.67 24.98 6.81
N THR A 413 41.45 25.44 7.79
CA THR A 413 40.96 25.78 9.13
C THR A 413 40.67 27.28 9.22
N ALA A 414 39.43 27.64 9.53
CA ALA A 414 39.03 29.02 9.86
C ALA A 414 38.83 29.17 11.38
N SER A 415 39.92 29.40 12.12
CA SER A 415 39.85 30.10 13.41
C SER A 415 39.94 31.61 13.16
N GLY A 416 39.38 32.49 13.99
CA GLY A 416 38.88 32.29 15.35
C GLY A 416 39.65 33.18 16.31
N TYR A 417 39.53 34.50 16.14
CA TYR A 417 40.17 35.47 17.01
C TYR A 417 39.33 35.72 18.27
N GLN A 418 39.86 35.35 19.44
CA GLN A 418 39.48 35.92 20.72
C GLN A 418 40.69 36.63 21.35
N THR A 419 40.48 37.86 21.79
CA THR A 419 41.33 38.53 22.78
C THR A 419 40.45 38.98 23.94
N SER A 420 40.97 38.88 25.17
CA SER A 420 40.21 39.09 26.40
C SER A 420 40.17 40.56 26.83
N GLY A 421 39.02 41.04 27.33
CA GLY A 421 38.80 42.46 27.61
C GLY A 421 37.63 42.78 28.55
N ILE A 422 37.86 42.56 29.85
CA ILE A 422 37.34 43.29 31.03
C ILE A 422 35.97 44.02 30.93
N VAL A 423 35.01 43.49 31.71
CA VAL A 423 33.72 43.99 32.26
C VAL A 423 33.82 45.40 32.93
N PRO A 424 32.78 46.29 33.06
CA PRO A 424 31.32 46.18 32.78
C PRO A 424 30.63 47.39 32.05
N ALA A 425 29.29 47.30 31.93
CA ALA A 425 28.30 48.37 32.27
C ALA A 425 27.74 49.39 31.23
N ALA A 426 26.41 49.26 31.04
CA ALA A 426 25.37 50.27 31.29
C ALA A 426 24.92 51.30 30.21
N ARG A 427 23.61 51.16 29.88
CA ARG A 427 22.56 52.19 29.73
C ARG A 427 22.43 53.03 28.45
N SER A 428 21.14 53.29 28.16
CA SER A 428 20.55 54.51 27.58
C SER A 428 20.78 54.82 26.09
N ASN A 429 19.88 55.51 25.39
CA ASN A 429 18.39 55.60 25.46
C ASN A 429 17.92 56.40 24.24
N HIS A 430 16.85 55.97 23.55
CA HIS A 430 16.03 56.81 22.64
C HIS A 430 16.79 57.46 21.45
N ALA A 431 16.15 58.13 20.48
CA ALA A 431 14.89 57.88 19.77
C ALA A 431 14.84 58.80 18.51
N PHE A 432 13.68 58.84 17.87
CA PHE A 432 13.25 59.75 16.79
C PHE A 432 13.70 59.45 15.36
N ALA A 433 12.84 59.90 14.45
CA ALA A 433 12.81 59.63 13.02
C ALA A 433 12.65 60.96 12.25
N SER A 434 12.05 60.91 11.06
CA SER A 434 11.95 61.97 10.02
C SER A 434 13.32 62.29 9.37
N SER A 435 13.58 62.10 8.07
CA SER A 435 12.82 62.24 6.80
C SER A 435 12.91 63.65 6.19
N LEU A 436 13.55 63.77 5.02
CA LEU A 436 12.97 64.31 3.77
C LEU A 436 13.99 64.28 2.61
N GLU A 437 13.49 63.96 1.40
CA GLU A 437 13.93 64.53 0.09
C GLU A 437 15.41 64.35 -0.38
N LEU A 438 15.79 64.61 -1.65
CA LEU A 438 15.07 65.06 -2.85
C LEU A 438 15.66 64.40 -4.13
N LYS A 439 14.87 64.31 -5.20
CA LYS A 439 15.33 63.88 -6.54
C LYS A 439 16.28 64.91 -7.18
N THR A 440 17.23 64.48 -8.03
CA THR A 440 17.51 65.13 -9.34
C THR A 440 18.38 64.25 -10.26
N SER A 441 18.32 64.56 -11.56
CA SER A 441 19.07 64.03 -12.71
C SER A 441 19.34 65.25 -13.65
N PRO A 442 19.94 65.21 -14.88
CA PRO A 442 20.45 64.10 -15.70
C PRO A 442 21.80 64.41 -16.44
N LYS A 443 22.06 63.71 -17.57
CA LYS A 443 23.10 63.89 -18.65
C LYS A 443 24.38 63.05 -18.53
N ASP A 444 25.01 62.56 -19.61
CA ASP A 444 24.72 62.54 -21.07
C ASP A 444 25.33 61.23 -21.68
N ARG A 445 24.57 60.40 -22.41
CA ARG A 445 24.45 60.26 -23.89
C ARG A 445 25.62 59.63 -24.69
N SER A 446 25.27 58.61 -25.47
CA SER A 446 26.05 58.00 -26.57
C SER A 446 25.10 57.41 -27.66
N CYS A 447 25.52 56.37 -28.42
CA CYS A 447 24.79 55.68 -29.51
C CYS A 447 25.26 54.19 -29.56
N ALA A 448 24.67 53.21 -30.25
CA ALA A 448 23.63 53.17 -31.31
C ALA A 448 22.64 51.99 -31.05
N THR A 449 21.41 51.87 -31.58
CA THR A 449 20.89 51.79 -32.99
C THR A 449 21.37 50.51 -33.70
N VAL A 450 20.51 49.58 -34.18
CA VAL A 450 19.35 49.75 -35.10
C VAL A 450 18.24 48.68 -34.92
N GLN A 451 17.00 49.13 -34.61
CA GLN A 451 15.65 48.73 -35.16
C GLN A 451 15.19 47.23 -35.16
N LYS A 452 13.90 46.84 -35.05
CA LYS A 452 12.52 47.45 -34.91
C LYS A 452 11.54 46.26 -34.62
N TRP A 453 10.19 46.26 -34.48
CA TRP A 453 8.98 47.07 -34.14
C TRP A 453 7.78 46.10 -34.39
N THR A 454 6.52 46.20 -33.94
CA THR A 454 5.67 46.95 -32.95
C THR A 454 4.39 46.09 -32.83
N CYS A 455 3.70 45.90 -31.70
CA CYS A 455 3.05 46.84 -30.78
C CYS A 455 1.83 47.58 -31.36
N ASP A 456 0.79 47.67 -30.49
CA ASP A 456 -0.25 48.73 -30.34
C ASP A 456 -1.71 48.20 -30.38
N ALA A 457 -2.65 48.63 -29.52
CA ALA A 457 -2.58 49.35 -28.23
C ALA A 457 -3.97 49.39 -27.52
N ALA A 458 -4.00 49.70 -26.21
CA ALA A 458 -5.03 50.48 -25.48
C ALA A 458 -6.51 49.96 -25.41
N GLU A 459 -7.40 50.36 -24.48
CA GLU A 459 -7.32 51.01 -23.14
C GLU A 459 -8.62 50.78 -22.33
N GLU A 460 -8.63 51.20 -21.05
CA GLU A 460 -9.76 51.57 -20.16
C GLU A 460 -11.14 50.85 -20.22
N SER A 461 -11.63 50.39 -19.06
CA SER A 461 -12.65 51.14 -18.26
C SER A 461 -13.21 50.31 -17.09
N ALA A 462 -13.89 50.96 -16.14
CA ALA A 462 -14.41 50.34 -14.90
C ALA A 462 -15.95 50.23 -14.89
N GLY A 463 -16.49 49.23 -14.20
CA GLY A 463 -17.93 49.10 -13.97
C GLY A 463 -18.31 47.98 -13.01
N ALA A 464 -18.77 48.32 -11.81
CA ALA A 464 -19.34 47.37 -10.86
C ALA A 464 -20.87 47.30 -11.02
N TYR A 465 -21.46 46.11 -10.93
CA TYR A 465 -22.90 45.95 -10.72
C TYR A 465 -23.25 44.75 -9.83
N THR A 466 -24.32 44.91 -9.05
CA THR A 466 -24.75 43.98 -8.01
C THR A 466 -25.98 43.16 -8.43
N ARG A 467 -25.96 41.86 -8.08
CA ARG A 467 -27.05 41.08 -7.45
C ARG A 467 -28.51 41.35 -7.88
N MET A 468 -29.19 40.32 -8.38
CA MET A 468 -30.58 40.02 -8.01
C MET A 468 -30.92 38.52 -8.18
N ASP A 469 -31.98 38.07 -7.52
CA ASP A 469 -32.37 36.66 -7.27
C ASP A 469 -33.51 36.16 -8.21
N VAL A 470 -33.95 34.91 -8.00
CA VAL A 470 -35.17 34.22 -8.54
C VAL A 470 -35.05 33.65 -9.98
N GLY A 471 -35.52 32.44 -10.32
CA GLY A 471 -35.98 31.32 -9.49
C GLY A 471 -37.09 30.43 -10.11
N PHE A 472 -36.91 29.09 -10.02
CA PHE A 472 -37.94 28.02 -9.98
C PHE A 472 -38.59 27.46 -11.29
N VAL A 473 -38.86 26.13 -11.27
CA VAL A 473 -39.82 25.30 -12.08
C VAL A 473 -39.41 24.63 -13.43
N MET A 474 -39.22 23.30 -13.34
CA MET A 474 -39.63 22.14 -14.19
C MET A 474 -39.56 22.09 -15.74
N GLU A 475 -39.01 20.95 -16.19
CA GLU A 475 -39.49 20.00 -17.22
C GLU A 475 -40.40 20.48 -18.38
N THR A 476 -39.92 20.36 -19.62
CA THR A 476 -40.19 19.19 -20.52
C THR A 476 -39.71 19.47 -21.94
N PHE A 477 -39.11 18.48 -22.61
CA PHE A 477 -39.30 18.20 -24.04
C PHE A 477 -38.68 16.84 -24.39
N ASN A 478 -39.49 15.91 -24.90
CA ASN A 478 -39.05 14.60 -25.39
C ASN A 478 -39.13 14.56 -26.93
N ASP A 479 -38.28 13.71 -27.50
CA ASP A 479 -38.42 12.98 -28.77
C ASP A 479 -38.84 13.71 -30.06
N MET A 480 -37.88 13.76 -30.99
CA MET A 480 -38.15 13.54 -32.41
C MET A 480 -37.13 12.58 -33.01
N TYR A 481 -37.48 11.29 -33.14
CA TYR A 481 -37.26 10.46 -34.34
C TYR A 481 -38.02 9.13 -34.18
N VAL A 482 -38.75 8.70 -35.21
CA VAL A 482 -39.66 7.53 -35.22
C VAL A 482 -39.66 6.91 -36.63
N GLN A 483 -40.19 5.68 -36.76
CA GLN A 483 -40.49 4.91 -37.98
C GLN A 483 -39.30 4.07 -38.51
N ASP A 484 -39.45 2.77 -38.84
CA ASP A 484 -40.61 1.85 -38.94
C ASP A 484 -40.25 0.44 -38.37
N ALA A 485 -41.09 -0.60 -38.24
CA ALA A 485 -42.38 -0.94 -38.89
C ALA A 485 -43.31 -1.88 -38.07
N ALA A 486 -44.60 -1.94 -38.47
CA ALA A 486 -45.61 -3.04 -38.38
C ALA A 486 -45.59 -4.06 -37.19
N ALA A 487 -46.60 -4.14 -36.30
CA ALA A 487 -48.03 -4.56 -36.45
C ALA A 487 -48.26 -6.10 -36.49
N ALA A 488 -49.30 -6.71 -35.86
CA ALA A 488 -50.34 -6.38 -34.86
C ALA A 488 -50.82 -7.72 -34.20
N ASP A 489 -51.87 -7.96 -33.39
CA ASP A 489 -53.04 -7.30 -32.77
C ASP A 489 -53.43 -8.22 -31.54
N GLY A 490 -54.22 -7.90 -30.50
CA GLY A 490 -54.95 -6.71 -30.05
C GLY A 490 -56.17 -7.10 -29.18
N ARG A 491 -57.01 -6.11 -28.81
CA ARG A 491 -58.32 -6.21 -28.06
C ARG A 491 -58.27 -6.67 -26.58
N ALA A 492 -59.13 -6.19 -25.67
CA ALA A 492 -59.97 -4.97 -25.64
C ALA A 492 -60.56 -4.68 -24.23
N GLY A 493 -60.70 -3.39 -23.87
CA GLY A 493 -61.64 -2.85 -22.85
C GLY A 493 -61.26 -2.96 -21.36
N GLY A 494 -61.66 -2.04 -20.46
CA GLY A 494 -62.25 -0.71 -20.68
C GLY A 494 -63.00 -0.11 -19.46
N ALA A 495 -62.74 1.18 -19.15
CA ALA A 495 -63.52 2.09 -18.27
C ALA A 495 -63.63 1.76 -16.74
N ALA A 496 -63.97 2.69 -15.83
CA ALA A 496 -63.73 4.15 -15.70
C ALA A 496 -64.20 4.68 -14.31
N ASN A 497 -63.64 5.82 -13.84
CA ASN A 497 -64.11 6.70 -12.75
C ASN A 497 -64.14 6.13 -11.31
N GLY A 498 -64.04 6.92 -10.22
CA GLY A 498 -63.73 8.36 -10.07
C GLY A 498 -64.13 8.91 -8.68
N ALA A 499 -63.73 10.16 -8.36
CA ALA A 499 -64.16 10.98 -7.18
C ALA A 499 -63.71 10.55 -5.75
N THR A 500 -63.64 11.40 -4.70
CA THR A 500 -62.92 12.69 -4.46
C THR A 500 -63.05 13.10 -2.98
N ASN A 501 -62.20 14.05 -2.49
CA ASN A 501 -62.25 14.75 -1.18
C ASN A 501 -61.90 13.88 0.07
N GLY A 502 -61.45 14.44 1.21
CA GLY A 502 -61.08 15.83 1.53
C GLY A 502 -60.78 16.01 3.04
N ASP A 503 -60.08 17.10 3.39
CA ASP A 503 -59.81 17.66 4.74
C ASP A 503 -58.98 16.77 5.74
N ALA A 504 -58.05 17.23 6.60
CA ALA A 504 -57.77 18.50 7.31
C ALA A 504 -58.60 18.69 8.60
N ALA A 505 -58.06 19.08 9.77
CA ALA A 505 -56.67 19.28 10.26
C ALA A 505 -56.61 19.18 11.82
N GLU A 506 -55.60 19.80 12.46
CA GLU A 506 -55.46 20.06 13.92
C GLU A 506 -55.17 18.86 14.87
N GLN A 507 -54.75 19.07 16.13
CA GLN A 507 -53.53 19.75 16.65
C GLN A 507 -53.32 19.35 18.14
N SER A 508 -52.19 19.74 18.76
CA SER A 508 -51.75 19.41 20.15
C SER A 508 -51.51 17.91 20.46
N GLY A 509 -50.58 17.49 21.33
CA GLY A 509 -49.48 18.20 22.00
C GLY A 509 -49.69 18.41 23.51
N ASP A 510 -48.99 17.62 24.34
CA ASP A 510 -48.27 18.09 25.54
C ASP A 510 -47.25 17.03 26.01
N GLU A 511 -46.40 17.38 26.98
CA GLU A 511 -45.28 16.61 27.53
C GLU A 511 -45.56 16.05 28.95
N SER A 512 -44.82 15.02 29.40
CA SER A 512 -44.36 14.85 30.80
C SER A 512 -43.49 13.60 30.95
N GLU A 513 -42.50 13.64 31.84
CA GLU A 513 -41.42 12.64 32.00
C GLU A 513 -41.61 11.71 33.23
N ASP A 514 -40.51 11.06 33.62
CA ASP A 514 -40.14 10.53 34.96
C ASP A 514 -40.46 9.07 35.37
N GLU A 515 -39.35 8.34 35.63
CA GLU A 515 -38.97 7.62 36.88
C GLU A 515 -39.94 6.57 37.51
N ALA A 516 -39.48 5.55 38.25
CA ALA A 516 -38.20 4.83 38.36
C ALA A 516 -38.44 3.56 39.23
N ASP A 517 -37.41 2.71 39.38
CA ASP A 517 -37.37 1.51 40.26
C ASP A 517 -38.39 0.38 39.99
N GLY A 518 -38.11 -0.88 40.36
CA GLY A 518 -36.84 -1.39 40.89
C GLY A 518 -36.90 -2.85 41.35
N ASN A 519 -35.75 -3.51 41.25
CA ASN A 519 -35.36 -4.79 41.88
C ASN A 519 -36.01 -6.11 41.41
N ALA A 520 -35.26 -7.19 41.62
CA ALA A 520 -35.56 -8.61 41.37
C ALA A 520 -35.77 -9.34 42.74
N PRO A 521 -35.79 -10.69 42.92
CA PRO A 521 -35.44 -11.77 41.98
C PRO A 521 -36.30 -13.06 42.01
N GLU A 522 -35.80 -14.02 41.22
CA GLU A 522 -35.80 -15.50 41.40
C GLU A 522 -36.92 -16.43 40.90
N ALA A 523 -36.42 -17.50 40.25
CA ALA A 523 -36.87 -18.90 40.18
C ALA A 523 -38.27 -19.28 39.65
N GLY A 524 -38.30 -20.29 38.74
CA GLY A 524 -39.36 -21.32 38.83
C GLY A 524 -40.04 -21.87 37.56
N SER A 525 -39.30 -22.43 36.60
CA SER A 525 -39.75 -23.53 35.70
C SER A 525 -40.87 -23.31 34.64
N GLY A 526 -40.78 -24.07 33.54
CA GLY A 526 -41.89 -24.98 33.17
C GLY A 526 -42.83 -24.64 32.00
N ALA A 527 -42.61 -25.35 30.89
CA ALA A 527 -43.60 -25.72 29.85
C ALA A 527 -44.14 -24.67 28.85
N ALA A 528 -44.23 -25.08 27.58
CA ALA A 528 -44.51 -24.22 26.43
C ALA A 528 -46.01 -24.07 26.07
N LYS A 529 -46.38 -22.92 25.47
CA LYS A 529 -47.63 -22.75 24.70
C LYS A 529 -47.39 -22.03 23.37
N LYS A 530 -47.94 -22.59 22.29
CA LYS A 530 -47.85 -22.05 20.90
C LYS A 530 -48.46 -20.65 20.80
N LYS A 531 -47.76 -19.69 20.19
CA LYS A 531 -48.32 -18.40 19.72
C LYS A 531 -48.51 -18.44 18.19
N LYS A 532 -49.60 -17.84 17.71
CA LYS A 532 -49.99 -17.86 16.27
C LYS A 532 -49.06 -16.99 15.42
N ASN A 533 -48.67 -17.49 14.27
CA ASN A 533 -47.84 -16.78 13.30
C ASN A 533 -48.62 -15.61 12.65
N LYS A 534 -48.13 -14.38 12.76
CA LYS A 534 -48.78 -13.16 12.27
C LYS A 534 -47.90 -12.53 11.18
N LYS A 535 -48.30 -12.69 9.91
CA LYS A 535 -47.51 -12.26 8.74
C LYS A 535 -47.02 -10.80 8.88
N ARG A 536 -45.71 -10.60 8.93
CA ARG A 536 -45.09 -9.26 8.82
C ARG A 536 -45.27 -8.75 7.39
N LYS A 537 -45.66 -7.48 7.22
CA LYS A 537 -45.62 -6.82 5.90
C LYS A 537 -44.16 -6.68 5.44
N PRO A 538 -43.86 -6.75 4.13
CA PRO A 538 -42.50 -6.52 3.63
C PRO A 538 -42.04 -5.09 3.97
N ARG A 539 -40.84 -4.95 4.52
CA ARG A 539 -40.14 -3.65 4.59
C ARG A 539 -39.77 -3.24 3.17
N LYS A 540 -40.08 -2.01 2.75
CA LYS A 540 -39.41 -1.41 1.59
C LYS A 540 -37.90 -1.39 1.87
N LYS A 541 -37.06 -1.80 0.92
CA LYS A 541 -35.63 -1.46 0.97
C LYS A 541 -35.53 0.07 1.01
N LYS A 542 -34.78 0.64 1.97
CA LYS A 542 -34.29 2.02 1.82
C LYS A 542 -33.36 2.04 0.60
N LYS A 543 -33.32 3.15 -0.15
CA LYS A 543 -32.21 3.42 -1.07
C LYS A 543 -30.94 3.64 -0.23
N ALA A 544 -29.77 3.35 -0.80
CA ALA A 544 -28.51 3.83 -0.25
C ALA A 544 -28.50 5.39 -0.24
N PRO A 545 -27.83 6.03 0.74
CA PRO A 545 -27.58 7.46 0.70
C PRO A 545 -26.66 7.80 -0.49
N THR A 546 -26.91 8.95 -1.12
CA THR A 546 -26.12 9.43 -2.29
C THR A 546 -25.45 10.78 -2.03
N THR A 547 -25.46 11.23 -0.78
CA THR A 547 -24.95 12.52 -0.31
C THR A 547 -24.54 12.40 1.15
N GLN A 548 -23.47 13.10 1.54
CA GLN A 548 -23.05 13.23 2.93
C GLN A 548 -24.05 14.08 3.74
N THR A 549 -24.02 13.94 5.07
CA THR A 549 -24.77 14.73 6.06
C THR A 549 -23.94 15.90 6.61
N ASP A 550 -24.59 16.84 7.30
CA ASP A 550 -23.94 17.92 8.05
C ASP A 550 -24.39 17.84 9.52
N PRO A 551 -23.53 17.43 10.48
CA PRO A 551 -22.14 16.99 10.30
C PRO A 551 -22.03 15.63 9.57
N PRO A 552 -20.85 15.29 8.98
CA PRO A 552 -20.63 14.05 8.27
C PRO A 552 -20.89 12.80 9.12
N SER A 553 -21.70 11.88 8.61
CA SER A 553 -22.06 10.62 9.29
C SER A 553 -22.45 9.45 8.38
N VAL A 554 -22.46 9.64 7.06
CA VAL A 554 -22.58 8.55 6.08
C VAL A 554 -21.18 8.02 5.77
N LEU A 555 -20.95 6.71 5.92
CA LEU A 555 -19.67 6.08 5.60
C LEU A 555 -19.30 6.37 4.14
N VAL A 556 -18.03 6.68 3.85
CA VAL A 556 -17.58 7.05 2.50
C VAL A 556 -17.74 5.86 1.54
N SER A 557 -17.52 4.63 2.01
CA SER A 557 -17.85 3.38 1.32
C SER A 557 -19.33 3.19 0.94
N GLN A 558 -20.27 3.89 1.60
CA GLN A 558 -21.69 3.91 1.21
C GLN A 558 -22.01 4.98 0.17
N LEU A 559 -21.23 6.06 0.11
CA LEU A 559 -21.34 7.11 -0.91
C LEU A 559 -20.76 6.67 -2.26
N PHE A 560 -19.69 5.86 -2.22
CA PHE A 560 -18.95 5.36 -3.38
C PHE A 560 -19.01 3.82 -3.47
N PRO A 561 -20.20 3.22 -3.71
CA PRO A 561 -20.35 1.77 -3.84
C PRO A 561 -19.48 1.22 -4.97
N ASN A 562 -18.96 0.00 -4.79
CA ASN A 562 -17.96 -0.65 -5.65
C ASN A 562 -16.55 0.00 -5.60
N LYS A 563 -16.18 0.62 -4.47
CA LYS A 563 -14.88 1.29 -4.23
C LYS A 563 -14.49 2.38 -5.25
N THR A 564 -15.44 2.97 -5.95
CA THR A 564 -15.16 4.01 -6.97
C THR A 564 -14.98 5.40 -6.34
N TYR A 565 -14.01 5.54 -5.45
CA TYR A 565 -13.71 6.78 -4.73
C TYR A 565 -13.11 7.86 -5.65
N PRO A 566 -13.27 9.16 -5.34
CA PRO A 566 -12.72 10.24 -6.16
C PRO A 566 -11.20 10.19 -6.25
N LYS A 567 -10.66 10.43 -7.44
CA LYS A 567 -9.23 10.68 -7.63
C LYS A 567 -8.82 11.99 -6.93
N GLY A 568 -7.54 12.11 -6.59
CA GLY A 568 -6.92 13.41 -6.37
C GLY A 568 -6.59 14.12 -7.69
N GLU A 569 -5.76 15.16 -7.59
CA GLU A 569 -5.24 15.89 -8.75
C GLU A 569 -4.18 15.04 -9.47
N GLU A 570 -4.50 14.55 -10.67
CA GLU A 570 -3.53 13.87 -11.55
C GLU A 570 -2.74 14.89 -12.37
N VAL A 571 -1.41 14.86 -12.23
CA VAL A 571 -0.47 15.80 -12.85
C VAL A 571 0.55 15.02 -13.69
N GLU A 572 0.74 15.42 -14.96
CA GLU A 572 1.80 14.84 -15.79
C GLU A 572 3.20 15.20 -15.27
N TYR A 573 4.15 14.27 -15.39
CA TYR A 573 5.56 14.52 -15.06
C TYR A 573 6.21 15.49 -16.07
N LYS A 574 7.15 16.31 -15.58
CA LYS A 574 7.89 17.30 -16.35
C LYS A 574 8.93 16.67 -17.31
N ASP A 575 9.55 17.54 -18.11
CA ASP A 575 10.81 17.28 -18.80
C ASP A 575 10.78 16.03 -19.69
N ASP A 576 9.86 16.08 -20.66
CA ASP A 576 9.59 15.05 -21.68
C ASP A 576 9.18 13.66 -21.19
N ASN A 577 8.89 13.50 -19.89
CA ASN A 577 8.25 12.29 -19.34
C ASN A 577 6.82 11.99 -19.85
N ARG A 578 6.28 12.80 -20.76
CA ARG A 578 4.98 12.58 -21.44
C ARG A 578 4.86 11.21 -22.13
N TRP A 579 5.97 10.55 -22.43
CA TRP A 579 5.96 9.15 -22.89
C TRP A 579 5.24 8.22 -21.88
N ARG A 580 5.31 8.50 -20.57
CA ARG A 580 4.70 7.71 -19.49
C ARG A 580 3.17 7.60 -19.60
N THR A 581 2.46 8.66 -19.99
CA THR A 581 0.99 8.61 -20.16
C THR A 581 0.59 7.85 -21.43
N THR A 582 1.46 7.78 -22.43
CA THR A 582 1.23 7.04 -23.68
C THR A 582 1.73 5.59 -23.68
N SER A 583 2.73 5.26 -22.85
CA SER A 583 3.32 3.92 -22.80
C SER A 583 2.29 2.86 -22.44
N GLU A 584 2.34 1.70 -23.11
CA GLU A 584 1.46 0.57 -22.81
C GLU A 584 1.90 -0.14 -21.53
N GLU A 585 3.20 -0.28 -21.30
CA GLU A 585 3.82 -0.77 -20.06
C GLU A 585 3.41 0.09 -18.86
N LYS A 586 3.65 1.41 -18.90
CA LYS A 586 3.33 2.28 -17.77
C LYS A 586 1.83 2.40 -17.50
N ARG A 587 0.99 2.36 -18.54
CA ARG A 587 -0.47 2.24 -18.37
C ARG A 587 -0.90 0.88 -17.81
N HIS A 588 -0.20 -0.22 -18.12
CA HIS A 588 -0.48 -1.52 -17.51
C HIS A 588 -0.13 -1.53 -16.03
N LEU A 589 1.10 -1.11 -15.66
CA LEU A 589 1.53 -0.98 -14.26
C LEU A 589 0.59 -0.09 -13.43
N ASP A 590 0.11 1.01 -14.01
CA ASP A 590 -0.82 1.91 -13.31
C ASP A 590 -2.28 1.42 -13.28
N ASN A 591 -2.66 0.51 -14.17
CA ASN A 591 -3.95 -0.19 -14.06
C ASN A 591 -3.92 -1.24 -12.95
N LEU A 592 -2.78 -1.89 -12.70
CA LEU A 592 -2.64 -2.84 -11.58
C LEU A 592 -2.87 -2.14 -10.22
N ASN A 593 -2.41 -0.89 -10.09
CA ASN A 593 -2.71 -0.04 -8.93
C ASN A 593 -4.23 0.23 -8.72
N LEU A 594 -5.07 0.11 -9.76
CA LEU A 594 -6.54 0.20 -9.65
C LEU A 594 -7.20 -1.13 -9.24
N HIS A 595 -6.52 -2.26 -9.44
CA HIS A 595 -7.07 -3.60 -9.23
C HIS A 595 -6.57 -4.27 -7.94
N ASN A 596 -5.32 -4.00 -7.53
CA ASN A 596 -4.70 -4.56 -6.32
C ASN A 596 -5.01 -3.71 -5.06
N ASP A 597 -6.20 -3.13 -5.00
CA ASP A 597 -6.77 -2.26 -3.94
C ASP A 597 -5.97 -1.01 -3.50
N PHE A 598 -4.73 -0.83 -3.96
CA PHE A 598 -3.84 0.31 -3.64
C PHE A 598 -4.50 1.69 -3.87
N LEU A 599 -4.96 2.00 -5.08
CA LEU A 599 -5.64 3.27 -5.36
C LEU A 599 -7.04 3.36 -4.74
N PRO A 600 -7.88 2.31 -4.75
CA PRO A 600 -9.12 2.29 -3.97
C PRO A 600 -8.96 2.71 -2.51
N ASP A 601 -8.04 2.10 -1.77
CA ASP A 601 -7.92 2.31 -0.33
C ASP A 601 -7.26 3.66 0.00
N TYR A 602 -6.20 4.07 -0.73
CA TYR A 602 -5.65 5.43 -0.60
C TYR A 602 -6.69 6.51 -0.94
N ARG A 603 -7.56 6.31 -1.95
CA ARG A 603 -8.63 7.28 -2.28
C ARG A 603 -9.77 7.26 -1.26
N HIS A 604 -10.06 6.13 -0.63
CA HIS A 604 -11.00 6.04 0.49
C HIS A 604 -10.53 6.85 1.71
N ALA A 605 -9.23 6.73 2.05
CA ALA A 605 -8.59 7.52 3.09
C ALA A 605 -8.59 9.02 2.75
N ALA A 606 -8.17 9.39 1.53
CA ALA A 606 -8.12 10.79 1.09
C ALA A 606 -9.49 11.46 1.01
N GLU A 607 -10.53 10.72 0.58
CA GLU A 607 -11.90 11.25 0.54
C GLU A 607 -12.49 11.44 1.94
N THR A 608 -12.19 10.51 2.87
CA THR A 608 -12.52 10.68 4.28
C THR A 608 -11.80 11.90 4.86
N HIS A 609 -10.51 12.06 4.56
CA HIS A 609 -9.71 13.21 4.98
C HIS A 609 -10.29 14.55 4.47
N ARG A 610 -10.64 14.65 3.18
CA ARG A 610 -11.32 15.82 2.60
C ARG A 610 -12.61 16.17 3.36
N GLN A 611 -13.49 15.20 3.58
CA GLN A 611 -14.79 15.46 4.22
C GLN A 611 -14.64 15.85 5.70
N VAL A 612 -13.68 15.25 6.43
CA VAL A 612 -13.38 15.62 7.83
C VAL A 612 -12.74 17.00 7.92
N ARG A 613 -11.75 17.34 7.08
CA ARG A 613 -11.06 18.63 7.18
C ARG A 613 -11.93 19.81 6.76
N GLN A 614 -12.80 19.64 5.76
CA GLN A 614 -13.80 20.65 5.39
C GLN A 614 -14.79 20.90 6.54
N TRP A 615 -15.21 19.84 7.24
CA TRP A 615 -15.99 19.98 8.48
C TRP A 615 -15.16 20.68 9.57
N ALA A 616 -13.88 20.36 9.74
CA ALA A 616 -13.01 20.95 10.74
C ALA A 616 -12.80 22.46 10.50
N GLN A 617 -12.42 22.88 9.29
CA GLN A 617 -12.30 24.30 8.89
C GLN A 617 -13.59 25.08 9.20
N LYS A 618 -14.75 24.49 8.86
CA LYS A 618 -16.07 25.07 9.13
C LYS A 618 -16.37 25.20 10.63
N ASN A 619 -16.04 24.19 11.45
CA ASN A 619 -16.52 24.10 12.83
C ASN A 619 -15.51 24.54 13.91
N ILE A 620 -14.20 24.52 13.64
CA ILE A 620 -13.16 24.98 14.57
C ILE A 620 -13.27 26.49 14.78
N LYS A 621 -13.45 26.94 16.02
CA LYS A 621 -13.59 28.36 16.40
C LYS A 621 -12.93 28.66 17.75
N PRO A 622 -12.50 29.91 18.00
CA PRO A 622 -12.00 30.32 19.31
C PRO A 622 -13.04 30.09 20.42
N GLY A 623 -12.56 29.74 21.62
CA GLY A 623 -13.40 29.39 22.76
C GLY A 623 -13.61 27.89 22.96
N GLN A 624 -13.37 27.06 21.94
CA GLN A 624 -13.30 25.59 22.10
C GLN A 624 -12.00 25.17 22.78
N THR A 625 -12.05 24.08 23.55
CA THR A 625 -10.84 23.38 24.00
C THR A 625 -10.22 22.59 22.86
N LEU A 626 -8.89 22.39 22.90
CA LEU A 626 -8.22 21.51 21.93
C LEU A 626 -8.73 20.06 22.01
N THR A 627 -9.16 19.60 23.19
CA THR A 627 -9.72 18.26 23.40
C THR A 627 -11.04 18.06 22.64
N GLU A 628 -11.93 19.06 22.62
CA GLU A 628 -13.18 19.02 21.85
C GLU A 628 -12.90 19.01 20.33
N ILE A 629 -11.89 19.77 19.88
CA ILE A 629 -11.48 19.81 18.48
C ILE A 629 -10.89 18.47 18.04
N ALA A 630 -9.95 17.90 18.81
CA ALA A 630 -9.31 16.63 18.49
C ALA A 630 -10.33 15.49 18.43
N ASN A 631 -11.15 15.33 19.48
CA ASN A 631 -12.17 14.28 19.49
C ASN A 631 -13.19 14.46 18.35
N GLY A 632 -13.59 15.71 18.04
CA GLY A 632 -14.53 16.00 16.94
C GLY A 632 -14.00 15.62 15.55
N ILE A 633 -12.70 15.82 15.30
CA ILE A 633 -12.01 15.36 14.09
C ILE A 633 -11.97 13.84 14.05
N GLU A 634 -11.42 13.22 15.09
CA GLU A 634 -11.13 11.78 15.09
C GLU A 634 -12.39 10.91 15.09
N ASP A 635 -13.40 11.28 15.87
CA ASP A 635 -14.68 10.57 15.86
C ASP A 635 -15.43 10.76 14.54
N SER A 636 -15.06 11.77 13.74
CA SER A 636 -15.54 11.92 12.37
C SER A 636 -14.75 11.06 11.39
N VAL A 637 -13.42 10.94 11.50
CA VAL A 637 -12.61 9.98 10.72
C VAL A 637 -13.13 8.55 10.94
N ARG A 638 -13.16 8.09 12.20
CA ARG A 638 -13.66 6.77 12.62
C ARG A 638 -15.03 6.44 12.00
N ARG A 639 -15.98 7.38 12.16
CA ARG A 639 -17.35 7.27 11.63
C ARG A 639 -17.44 7.25 10.10
N LEU A 640 -16.54 7.94 9.39
CA LEU A 640 -16.55 8.02 7.93
C LEU A 640 -15.87 6.83 7.25
N VAL A 641 -14.78 6.28 7.81
CA VAL A 641 -14.23 4.99 7.33
C VAL A 641 -15.13 3.81 7.72
N GLY A 642 -15.82 3.90 8.87
CA GLY A 642 -16.74 2.89 9.38
C GLY A 642 -16.20 2.01 10.51
N HIS A 643 -15.03 2.34 11.04
CA HIS A 643 -14.28 1.60 12.06
C HIS A 643 -14.14 2.49 13.30
N ASP A 644 -14.55 1.99 14.48
CA ASP A 644 -14.57 2.80 15.70
C ASP A 644 -13.31 2.67 16.55
N GLY A 645 -12.46 1.67 16.29
CA GLY A 645 -11.22 1.44 17.03
C GLY A 645 -11.42 1.21 18.53
N LEU A 646 -12.54 0.58 18.94
CA LEU A 646 -12.76 0.05 20.29
C LEU A 646 -12.63 -1.47 20.36
N ALA A 647 -12.95 -2.17 19.26
CA ALA A 647 -12.69 -3.60 19.13
C ALA A 647 -11.21 -3.85 18.83
N GLU A 648 -10.69 -4.97 19.32
CA GLU A 648 -9.31 -5.39 19.06
C GLU A 648 -9.09 -5.58 17.55
N GLY A 649 -7.97 -5.10 17.02
CA GLY A 649 -7.65 -5.10 15.58
C GLY A 649 -8.40 -4.09 14.71
N ASP A 650 -9.55 -3.55 15.14
CA ASP A 650 -10.42 -2.70 14.28
C ASP A 650 -9.71 -1.43 13.80
N ALA A 651 -8.95 -0.78 14.68
CA ALA A 651 -8.17 0.42 14.37
C ALA A 651 -6.93 0.15 13.49
N ILE A 652 -6.60 -1.12 13.20
CA ILE A 652 -5.57 -1.50 12.21
C ILE A 652 -6.19 -1.56 10.81
N VAL A 653 -7.46 -1.98 10.69
CA VAL A 653 -8.17 -2.06 9.40
C VAL A 653 -8.37 -0.68 8.78
N ALA A 654 -8.96 0.26 9.52
CA ALA A 654 -9.05 1.66 9.09
C ALA A 654 -9.26 2.61 10.28
N GLY A 655 -8.92 3.89 10.10
CA GLY A 655 -9.06 4.87 11.17
C GLY A 655 -8.08 6.04 11.07
N MET A 656 -7.57 6.44 12.24
CA MET A 656 -6.59 7.52 12.40
C MET A 656 -5.20 7.00 12.02
N GLY A 657 -4.60 7.54 10.96
CA GLY A 657 -3.26 7.17 10.50
C GLY A 657 -2.15 7.59 11.49
N PHE A 658 -2.45 8.58 12.32
CA PHE A 658 -1.70 9.01 13.50
C PHE A 658 -2.59 9.96 14.34
N PRO A 659 -2.19 10.40 15.55
CA PRO A 659 -3.00 11.27 16.39
C PRO A 659 -3.21 12.67 15.81
N THR A 660 -4.41 13.25 15.95
CA THR A 660 -4.66 14.61 15.44
C THR A 660 -3.74 15.65 16.10
N GLY A 661 -2.89 16.27 15.29
CA GLY A 661 -2.03 17.38 15.69
C GLY A 661 -2.80 18.69 15.71
N LEU A 662 -2.65 19.44 16.81
CA LEU A 662 -3.29 20.74 17.07
C LEU A 662 -2.23 21.73 17.57
N ASN A 663 -1.21 21.94 16.75
CA ASN A 663 0.04 22.59 17.15
C ASN A 663 -0.15 24.12 17.19
N LEU A 664 0.02 24.76 18.36
CA LEU A 664 -0.24 26.20 18.56
C LEU A 664 1.02 27.09 18.48
N ASP A 665 0.92 28.14 17.68
CA ASP A 665 1.87 29.25 17.55
C ASP A 665 3.30 28.75 17.24
N HIS A 666 4.22 28.87 18.19
CA HIS A 666 5.61 28.37 18.14
C HIS A 666 5.76 26.84 18.09
N ILE A 667 4.75 26.06 18.50
CA ILE A 667 4.74 24.61 18.34
C ILE A 667 4.45 24.32 16.87
N ALA A 668 5.34 23.62 16.18
CA ALA A 668 5.21 23.25 14.78
C ALA A 668 4.42 21.94 14.62
N ALA A 669 4.87 20.86 15.26
CA ALA A 669 4.40 19.48 15.08
C ALA A 669 4.28 18.68 16.40
N HIS A 670 3.69 17.47 16.33
CA HIS A 670 3.61 16.45 17.38
C HIS A 670 2.89 16.82 18.70
N TYR A 671 2.03 17.85 18.71
CA TYR A 671 1.18 18.19 19.86
C TYR A 671 -0.26 17.75 19.66
N SER A 672 -0.73 16.83 20.52
CA SER A 672 -2.14 16.52 20.71
C SER A 672 -2.50 16.67 22.20
N PRO A 673 -3.71 17.14 22.59
CA PRO A 673 -4.06 17.28 23.99
C PRO A 673 -4.14 15.92 24.70
N ASN A 674 -3.42 15.78 25.83
CA ASN A 674 -3.58 14.65 26.76
C ASN A 674 -4.83 14.83 27.64
N ALA A 675 -5.26 13.77 28.33
CA ALA A 675 -6.39 13.84 29.28
C ALA A 675 -6.19 14.93 30.35
N GLY A 676 -7.25 15.70 30.63
CA GLY A 676 -7.22 16.81 31.58
C GLY A 676 -6.62 18.13 31.04
N ASN A 677 -6.22 18.18 29.77
CA ASN A 677 -5.83 19.41 29.08
C ASN A 677 -6.96 20.46 29.13
N LYS A 678 -6.59 21.74 29.33
CA LYS A 678 -7.51 22.89 29.43
C LYS A 678 -7.13 24.03 28.49
N THR A 679 -6.34 23.76 27.46
CA THR A 679 -5.96 24.75 26.46
C THR A 679 -7.19 25.07 25.62
N ILE A 680 -7.59 26.35 25.63
CA ILE A 680 -8.69 26.89 24.84
C ILE A 680 -8.08 27.63 23.65
N LEU A 681 -8.57 27.35 22.44
CA LEU A 681 -8.16 28.03 21.22
C LEU A 681 -8.54 29.53 21.28
N GLN A 682 -7.59 30.42 21.06
CA GLN A 682 -7.79 31.87 21.09
C GLN A 682 -7.89 32.46 19.68
N GLN A 683 -8.54 33.63 19.57
CA GLN A 683 -8.61 34.43 18.33
C GLN A 683 -7.22 34.73 17.76
N SER A 684 -6.21 34.89 18.61
CA SER A 684 -4.85 35.27 18.25
C SER A 684 -3.92 34.10 17.92
N ASN A 685 -4.39 32.85 17.97
CA ASN A 685 -3.54 31.68 17.72
C ASN A 685 -3.34 31.39 16.23
N VAL A 686 -2.20 30.78 15.91
CA VAL A 686 -1.92 30.12 14.63
C VAL A 686 -1.84 28.61 14.89
N MET A 687 -2.89 27.88 14.53
CA MET A 687 -3.02 26.45 14.78
C MET A 687 -2.78 25.65 13.51
N LYS A 688 -1.82 24.73 13.53
CA LYS A 688 -1.74 23.66 12.54
C LYS A 688 -2.75 22.59 12.93
N VAL A 689 -3.53 22.12 11.97
CA VAL A 689 -4.47 21.00 12.09
C VAL A 689 -3.98 19.92 11.16
N ASP A 690 -3.66 18.78 11.77
CA ASP A 690 -2.83 17.74 11.17
C ASP A 690 -3.50 16.38 11.42
N ILE A 691 -3.79 15.62 10.35
CA ILE A 691 -4.80 14.55 10.36
C ILE A 691 -4.41 13.37 9.45
N GLY A 692 -3.78 12.35 10.04
CA GLY A 692 -3.62 11.06 9.35
C GLY A 692 -4.94 10.30 9.23
N VAL A 693 -5.24 9.77 8.05
CA VAL A 693 -6.32 8.79 7.82
C VAL A 693 -5.75 7.58 7.10
N HIS A 694 -6.11 6.35 7.51
CA HIS A 694 -5.69 5.14 6.78
C HIS A 694 -6.84 4.17 6.52
N VAL A 695 -6.64 3.35 5.50
CA VAL A 695 -7.42 2.15 5.16
C VAL A 695 -6.41 1.09 4.73
N ASN A 696 -6.45 -0.10 5.32
CA ASN A 696 -5.53 -1.23 5.04
C ASN A 696 -4.04 -0.78 5.02
N GLY A 697 -3.65 -0.03 6.06
CA GLY A 697 -2.29 0.52 6.21
C GLY A 697 -1.90 1.63 5.21
N ARG A 698 -2.76 2.00 4.26
CA ARG A 698 -2.51 3.09 3.28
C ARG A 698 -2.82 4.44 3.93
N ILE A 699 -1.80 5.04 4.57
CA ILE A 699 -1.96 6.30 5.30
C ILE A 699 -1.94 7.48 4.31
N VAL A 700 -2.98 8.29 4.33
CA VAL A 700 -3.00 9.64 3.77
C VAL A 700 -2.66 10.61 4.88
N ASP A 701 -1.50 11.22 4.73
CA ASP A 701 -1.04 12.39 5.47
C ASP A 701 -1.43 13.70 4.75
N SER A 702 -1.88 14.70 5.50
CA SER A 702 -2.18 16.05 5.02
C SER A 702 -2.62 17.00 6.15
N ALA A 703 -1.85 18.06 6.35
CA ALA A 703 -2.09 19.13 7.29
C ALA A 703 -2.43 20.48 6.64
N PHE A 704 -3.04 21.37 7.43
CA PHE A 704 -3.33 22.76 7.05
C PHE A 704 -3.31 23.68 8.26
N THR A 705 -3.07 24.98 8.05
CA THR A 705 -3.06 25.98 9.13
C THR A 705 -4.36 26.79 9.17
N ILE A 706 -4.91 26.96 10.38
CA ILE A 706 -5.97 27.92 10.71
C ILE A 706 -5.37 29.09 11.50
N ALA A 707 -5.68 30.30 11.08
CA ALA A 707 -5.57 31.51 11.86
C ALA A 707 -6.88 32.31 11.76
N PHE A 708 -7.21 33.12 12.77
CA PHE A 708 -8.43 33.94 12.79
C PHE A 708 -8.17 35.45 12.69
N ASP A 709 -6.91 35.86 12.79
CA ASP A 709 -6.47 37.25 12.62
C ASP A 709 -5.74 37.40 11.28
N PRO A 710 -6.18 38.28 10.37
CA PRO A 710 -5.55 38.48 9.06
C PRO A 710 -4.07 38.87 9.09
N MET A 711 -3.50 39.30 10.23
CA MET A 711 -2.06 39.56 10.32
C MET A 711 -1.19 38.33 10.03
N TYR A 712 -1.77 37.12 10.09
CA TYR A 712 -1.10 35.87 9.77
C TYR A 712 -1.30 35.40 8.32
N ASP A 713 -2.12 36.08 7.50
CA ASP A 713 -2.46 35.61 6.15
C ASP A 713 -1.23 35.42 5.25
N ASN A 714 -0.25 36.33 5.32
CA ASN A 714 1.04 36.19 4.62
C ASN A 714 1.86 34.98 5.11
N LEU A 715 1.79 34.62 6.39
CA LEU A 715 2.48 33.44 6.94
C LEU A 715 1.84 32.15 6.40
N LEU A 716 0.51 32.10 6.35
CA LEU A 716 -0.22 30.97 5.78
C LEU A 716 0.03 30.87 4.25
N ALA A 717 0.01 32.00 3.54
CA ALA A 717 0.25 32.05 2.10
C ALA A 717 1.65 31.56 1.71
N ALA A 718 2.69 32.01 2.41
CA ALA A 718 4.08 31.59 2.15
C ALA A 718 4.26 30.07 2.27
N VAL A 719 3.70 29.47 3.32
CA VAL A 719 3.78 28.02 3.54
C VAL A 719 2.92 27.26 2.53
N LYS A 720 1.72 27.75 2.22
CA LYS A 720 0.85 27.13 1.21
C LYS A 720 1.51 27.14 -0.18
N ASP A 721 2.21 28.22 -0.54
CA ASP A 721 2.93 28.32 -1.81
C ASP A 721 4.21 27.47 -1.80
N ALA A 722 4.99 27.47 -0.72
CA ALA A 722 6.18 26.62 -0.58
C ALA A 722 5.85 25.12 -0.65
N THR A 723 4.79 24.67 0.03
CA THR A 723 4.26 23.30 -0.10
C THR A 723 3.79 23.02 -1.52
N ASN A 724 3.09 23.96 -2.17
CA ASN A 724 2.66 23.77 -3.55
C ASN A 724 3.84 23.76 -4.53
N THR A 725 4.93 24.50 -4.30
CA THR A 725 6.20 24.32 -5.02
C THR A 725 6.76 22.93 -4.79
N GLY A 726 6.83 22.44 -3.55
CA GLY A 726 7.24 21.07 -3.24
C GLY A 726 6.43 20.04 -4.03
N VAL A 727 5.09 20.10 -3.95
CA VAL A 727 4.17 19.21 -4.67
C VAL A 727 4.32 19.34 -6.19
N ARG A 728 4.54 20.55 -6.72
CA ARG A 728 4.67 20.86 -8.15
C ARG A 728 6.01 20.39 -8.75
N GLU A 729 7.10 20.52 -8.00
CA GLU A 729 8.46 20.13 -8.39
C GLU A 729 8.77 18.65 -8.11
N ALA A 730 8.12 18.01 -7.13
CA ALA A 730 8.27 16.57 -6.86
C ALA A 730 7.91 15.68 -8.07
N GLY A 731 8.59 14.56 -8.25
CA GLY A 731 8.33 13.61 -9.33
C GLY A 731 9.43 12.56 -9.46
N ILE A 732 9.20 11.53 -10.27
CA ILE A 732 10.20 10.47 -10.51
C ILE A 732 11.49 11.09 -11.05
N ASP A 733 12.64 10.57 -10.59
CA ASP A 733 14.01 11.04 -10.86
C ASP A 733 14.43 12.40 -10.23
N VAL A 734 13.52 13.12 -9.56
CA VAL A 734 13.83 14.39 -8.88
C VAL A 734 14.70 14.14 -7.64
N ARG A 735 15.72 14.97 -7.41
CA ARG A 735 16.59 14.89 -6.23
C ARG A 735 15.98 15.61 -5.04
N LEU A 736 16.03 14.98 -3.87
CA LEU A 736 15.46 15.51 -2.64
C LEU A 736 16.15 16.81 -2.17
N GLY A 737 17.48 16.91 -2.30
CA GLY A 737 18.23 18.14 -1.98
C GLY A 737 18.04 19.30 -2.97
N GLU A 738 17.61 19.05 -4.21
CA GLU A 738 17.24 20.08 -5.17
C GLU A 738 15.81 20.58 -4.90
N LEU A 739 14.89 19.65 -4.62
CA LEU A 739 13.50 19.93 -4.24
C LEU A 739 13.41 20.84 -3.00
N GLY A 740 14.22 20.57 -1.97
CA GLY A 740 14.33 21.43 -0.79
C GLY A 740 14.85 22.84 -1.08
N GLY A 741 15.64 23.00 -2.15
CA GLY A 741 16.08 24.31 -2.64
C GLY A 741 14.90 25.13 -3.17
N TYR A 742 14.06 24.54 -4.03
CA TYR A 742 12.88 25.23 -4.59
C TYR A 742 11.84 25.57 -3.50
N ILE A 743 11.65 24.67 -2.53
CA ILE A 743 10.79 24.90 -1.36
C ILE A 743 11.28 26.11 -0.57
N GLN A 744 12.58 26.19 -0.27
CA GLN A 744 13.17 27.31 0.49
C GLN A 744 13.16 28.61 -0.28
N GLU A 745 13.49 28.61 -1.58
CA GLU A 745 13.44 29.79 -2.44
C GLU A 745 12.02 30.39 -2.46
N THR A 746 10.99 29.53 -2.51
CA THR A 746 9.59 29.96 -2.40
C THR A 746 9.31 30.52 -1.01
N MET A 747 9.59 29.76 0.06
CA MET A 747 9.30 30.10 1.46
C MET A 747 9.93 31.43 1.89
N GLU A 748 11.23 31.60 1.63
CA GLU A 748 12.03 32.74 2.11
C GLU A 748 11.91 33.98 1.21
N SER A 749 11.12 33.90 0.12
CA SER A 749 10.71 35.07 -0.67
C SER A 749 9.63 35.93 0.02
N TYR A 750 8.95 35.39 1.05
CA TYR A 750 7.85 36.06 1.75
C TYR A 750 8.26 36.70 3.08
N GLU A 751 7.58 37.80 3.41
CA GLU A 751 7.57 38.41 4.74
C GLU A 751 6.14 38.67 5.23
N CYS A 752 5.96 38.71 6.55
CA CYS A 752 4.68 39.03 7.21
C CYS A 752 4.86 40.11 8.29
N GLU A 753 3.89 41.01 8.44
CA GLU A 753 3.86 42.00 9.52
C GLU A 753 2.93 41.54 10.64
N ILE A 754 3.50 41.21 11.80
CA ILE A 754 2.76 40.72 12.98
C ILE A 754 2.96 41.72 14.11
N ASN A 755 1.85 42.30 14.59
CA ASN A 755 1.81 43.31 15.66
C ASN A 755 2.75 44.51 15.41
N GLY A 756 2.77 45.08 14.21
CA GLY A 756 3.57 46.27 13.88
C GLY A 756 5.06 45.99 13.63
N LYS A 757 5.42 44.73 13.36
CA LYS A 757 6.79 44.31 13.09
C LYS A 757 6.84 43.28 11.96
N THR A 758 7.66 43.56 10.96
CA THR A 758 7.97 42.65 9.85
C THR A 758 8.87 41.48 10.30
N TYR A 759 8.59 40.30 9.76
CA TYR A 759 9.39 39.09 9.90
C TYR A 759 9.59 38.46 8.51
N PRO A 760 10.84 38.19 8.08
CA PRO A 760 11.07 37.25 6.98
C PRO A 760 10.67 35.86 7.45
N ILE A 761 9.97 35.12 6.59
CA ILE A 761 9.54 33.75 6.87
C ILE A 761 10.70 32.81 6.53
N LYS A 762 10.87 31.74 7.32
CA LYS A 762 11.98 30.79 7.20
C LYS A 762 11.48 29.37 7.18
N SER A 763 12.06 28.52 6.35
CA SER A 763 11.89 27.08 6.49
C SER A 763 12.37 26.61 7.86
N ILE A 764 11.64 25.70 8.52
CA ILE A 764 12.13 25.00 9.71
C ILE A 764 13.11 23.91 9.26
N ARG A 765 14.40 24.26 9.19
CA ARG A 765 15.47 23.49 8.54
C ARG A 765 15.81 22.12 9.14
N ASN A 766 15.14 21.71 10.21
CA ASN A 766 15.24 20.40 10.84
C ASN A 766 13.89 19.67 10.94
N LEU A 767 12.92 20.08 10.11
CA LEU A 767 11.74 19.30 9.72
C LEU A 767 11.84 18.98 8.22
N SER A 768 11.09 17.98 7.78
CA SER A 768 11.13 17.45 6.41
C SER A 768 9.95 16.52 6.17
N GLY A 769 9.31 16.62 5.00
CA GLY A 769 8.41 15.57 4.54
C GLY A 769 9.14 14.22 4.40
N HIS A 770 8.41 13.17 4.05
CA HIS A 770 8.95 11.82 4.09
C HIS A 770 8.23 10.87 3.13
N THR A 771 8.89 9.77 2.77
CA THR A 771 8.14 8.61 2.26
C THR A 771 7.15 8.10 3.29
N ILE A 772 6.00 7.59 2.85
CA ILE A 772 5.01 6.86 3.65
C ILE A 772 5.03 5.39 3.20
N LEU A 773 4.99 4.45 4.16
CA LEU A 773 4.95 3.02 3.90
C LEU A 773 3.67 2.39 4.48
N PRO A 774 3.28 1.17 4.06
CA PRO A 774 2.15 0.46 4.66
C PRO A 774 2.32 0.35 6.18
N TYR A 775 1.35 0.86 6.94
CA TYR A 775 1.36 0.88 8.42
C TYR A 775 2.52 1.64 9.08
N SER A 776 3.34 2.40 8.34
CA SER A 776 4.44 3.21 8.91
C SER A 776 4.47 4.60 8.28
N ILE A 777 4.19 5.62 9.09
CA ILE A 777 4.08 7.00 8.62
C ILE A 777 5.39 7.51 8.03
N HIS A 778 6.51 7.22 8.69
CA HIS A 778 7.85 7.48 8.19
C HIS A 778 8.40 6.24 7.47
N GLY A 779 8.88 6.44 6.24
CA GLY A 779 9.65 5.49 5.45
C GLY A 779 11.15 5.77 5.47
N THR A 780 11.84 5.42 4.38
CA THR A 780 13.31 5.47 4.27
C THR A 780 13.88 6.78 3.72
N LYS A 781 13.07 7.64 3.10
CA LYS A 781 13.50 8.90 2.46
C LYS A 781 12.89 10.12 3.18
N SER A 782 13.67 11.18 3.29
CA SER A 782 13.28 12.49 3.86
C SER A 782 13.33 13.56 2.76
N VAL A 783 12.31 14.40 2.69
CA VAL A 783 12.15 15.52 1.76
C VAL A 783 12.55 16.81 2.48
N PRO A 784 13.80 17.28 2.36
CA PRO A 784 14.24 18.47 3.07
C PRO A 784 13.47 19.70 2.57
N ILE A 785 13.20 20.65 3.47
CA ILE A 785 12.55 21.94 3.12
C ILE A 785 13.57 23.10 3.04
N VAL A 786 14.84 22.74 2.90
CA VAL A 786 15.99 23.65 2.70
C VAL A 786 16.93 23.11 1.63
N GLY A 787 17.55 24.03 0.88
CA GLY A 787 18.56 23.69 -0.12
C GLY A 787 19.95 23.46 0.47
N GLY A 788 20.88 23.01 -0.37
CA GLY A 788 22.30 22.90 0.00
C GLY A 788 22.63 21.76 0.97
N THR A 789 21.71 20.82 1.21
CA THR A 789 21.92 19.61 2.03
C THR A 789 22.99 18.68 1.49
N GLY A 790 23.23 18.72 0.16
CA GLY A 790 24.05 17.75 -0.54
C GLY A 790 23.36 16.40 -0.79
N ASP A 791 22.06 16.28 -0.47
CA ASP A 791 21.32 15.04 -0.70
C ASP A 791 21.01 14.83 -2.19
N MET A 792 21.57 13.74 -2.72
CA MET A 792 21.44 13.33 -4.12
C MET A 792 20.46 12.17 -4.32
N THR A 793 19.80 11.72 -3.25
CA THR A 793 18.74 10.70 -3.24
C THR A 793 17.59 11.12 -4.15
N LYS A 794 16.99 10.13 -4.84
CA LYS A 794 15.92 10.34 -5.80
C LYS A 794 14.56 9.91 -5.29
N MET A 795 13.55 10.61 -5.76
CA MET A 795 12.17 10.13 -5.86
C MET A 795 12.05 9.08 -6.97
N GLU A 796 11.37 7.98 -6.70
CA GLU A 796 11.28 6.79 -7.57
C GLU A 796 9.83 6.45 -7.97
N GLU A 797 9.68 5.58 -8.96
CA GLU A 797 8.37 5.10 -9.42
C GLU A 797 7.75 4.18 -8.37
N GLY A 798 6.51 4.49 -7.93
CA GLY A 798 5.82 3.78 -6.86
C GLY A 798 6.02 4.37 -5.46
N ASP A 799 6.94 5.33 -5.26
CA ASP A 799 7.06 6.04 -3.98
C ASP A 799 5.75 6.76 -3.62
N VAL A 800 5.44 6.78 -2.32
CA VAL A 800 4.39 7.64 -1.72
C VAL A 800 5.08 8.61 -0.78
N PHE A 801 4.79 9.91 -0.91
CA PHE A 801 5.41 10.95 -0.11
C PHE A 801 4.40 11.85 0.59
N ALA A 802 4.61 12.09 1.88
CA ALA A 802 4.22 13.30 2.57
C ALA A 802 5.07 14.48 2.05
N ILE A 803 4.42 15.46 1.42
CA ILE A 803 5.05 16.74 1.04
C ILE A 803 4.51 17.83 1.95
N GLU A 804 5.11 17.96 3.13
CA GLU A 804 4.89 19.04 4.08
C GLU A 804 5.96 20.13 3.96
N THR A 805 5.59 21.37 4.33
CA THR A 805 6.56 22.43 4.61
C THR A 805 6.14 23.22 5.83
N PHE A 806 7.14 23.74 6.58
CA PHE A 806 6.92 24.55 7.78
C PHE A 806 7.61 25.91 7.65
N GLY A 807 6.82 26.98 7.72
CA GLY A 807 7.30 28.35 7.79
C GLY A 807 7.30 28.86 9.22
N SER A 808 8.38 29.54 9.63
CA SER A 808 8.57 30.10 10.97
C SER A 808 9.02 31.56 10.94
N THR A 809 8.46 32.36 11.84
CA THR A 809 8.90 33.73 12.15
C THR A 809 10.00 33.78 13.23
N GLY A 810 10.39 32.62 13.77
CA GLY A 810 11.36 32.45 14.84
C GLY A 810 12.79 32.20 14.36
N ASN A 811 13.37 31.10 14.82
CA ASN A 811 14.72 30.66 14.49
C ASN A 811 14.78 29.84 13.19
N GLY A 812 13.64 29.38 12.67
CA GLY A 812 13.58 28.41 11.56
C GLY A 812 14.17 27.06 11.98
N HIS A 813 13.96 26.68 13.24
CA HIS A 813 14.48 25.45 13.83
C HIS A 813 13.67 25.09 15.08
N VAL A 814 13.32 23.82 15.22
CA VAL A 814 12.56 23.28 16.35
C VAL A 814 13.43 22.48 17.31
N HIS A 815 13.01 22.37 18.56
CA HIS A 815 13.53 21.44 19.56
C HIS A 815 12.38 20.83 20.36
N ASP A 816 12.64 19.71 21.01
CA ASP A 816 11.66 18.97 21.82
C ASP A 816 11.27 19.79 23.07
N GLU A 817 10.02 20.25 23.17
CA GLU A 817 9.53 20.98 24.36
C GLU A 817 8.05 20.73 24.63
N GLY A 818 7.73 20.20 25.82
CA GLY A 818 6.36 20.06 26.29
C GLY A 818 6.08 18.71 26.94
N GLU A 819 4.80 18.33 26.98
CA GLU A 819 4.40 16.99 27.38
C GLU A 819 4.22 16.12 26.12
N VAL A 820 4.90 14.96 26.09
CA VAL A 820 4.69 13.94 25.05
C VAL A 820 3.22 13.54 24.97
N SER A 821 2.70 13.49 23.75
CA SER A 821 1.35 13.02 23.46
C SER A 821 1.34 11.86 22.46
N HIS A 822 2.24 11.88 21.48
CA HIS A 822 2.38 10.92 20.40
C HIS A 822 3.41 9.82 20.71
N TYR A 823 3.11 8.59 20.28
CA TYR A 823 3.94 7.40 20.46
C TYR A 823 3.75 6.44 19.27
N ALA A 824 4.74 5.61 18.93
CA ALA A 824 4.55 4.50 17.99
C ALA A 824 5.31 3.24 18.44
N LEU A 825 4.89 2.07 18.00
CA LEU A 825 5.66 0.83 18.17
C LEU A 825 6.79 0.81 17.13
N ARG A 826 8.03 0.54 17.57
CA ARG A 826 9.17 0.44 16.65
C ARG A 826 9.16 -0.89 15.91
N THR A 827 9.31 -0.84 14.58
CA THR A 827 9.52 -2.02 13.72
C THR A 827 10.84 -2.72 14.01
N ASP A 828 11.88 -1.97 14.38
CA ASP A 828 13.22 -2.47 14.75
C ASP A 828 13.38 -2.74 16.26
N ALA A 829 12.27 -2.82 17.01
CA ALA A 829 12.29 -2.93 18.47
C ALA A 829 13.19 -4.07 18.99
N PRO A 830 14.08 -3.81 19.97
CA PRO A 830 14.97 -4.82 20.50
C PRO A 830 14.22 -5.90 21.28
N LYS A 831 14.68 -7.15 21.20
CA LYS A 831 14.16 -8.26 22.02
C LYS A 831 14.59 -8.04 23.48
N VAL A 832 13.65 -7.61 24.34
CA VAL A 832 13.89 -7.25 25.74
C VAL A 832 12.89 -7.93 26.68
N ASP A 833 13.40 -8.60 27.71
CA ASP A 833 12.61 -9.22 28.78
C ASP A 833 11.96 -8.17 29.70
N LEU A 834 10.77 -7.70 29.34
CA LEU A 834 9.97 -6.79 30.17
C LEU A 834 9.64 -7.43 31.52
N ARG A 835 10.24 -6.91 32.60
CA ARG A 835 9.99 -7.36 33.98
C ARG A 835 8.75 -6.72 34.61
N LEU A 836 8.30 -5.59 34.08
CA LEU A 836 7.15 -4.85 34.60
C LEU A 836 5.85 -5.38 33.96
N SER A 837 4.94 -5.92 34.76
CA SER A 837 3.67 -6.48 34.29
C SER A 837 2.83 -5.46 33.52
N SER A 838 2.72 -4.22 34.00
CA SER A 838 1.99 -3.16 33.30
C SER A 838 2.64 -2.73 31.98
N ALA A 839 3.95 -2.95 31.78
CA ALA A 839 4.58 -2.78 30.48
C ALA A 839 4.24 -3.93 29.52
N LYS A 840 4.24 -5.19 29.99
CA LYS A 840 3.78 -6.35 29.20
C LYS A 840 2.33 -6.17 28.73
N SER A 841 1.42 -5.88 29.67
CA SER A 841 0.00 -5.69 29.36
C SER A 841 -0.23 -4.55 28.37
N LEU A 842 0.45 -3.41 28.56
CA LEU A 842 0.32 -2.27 27.65
C LEU A 842 0.92 -2.54 26.26
N LEU A 843 2.05 -3.25 26.17
CA LEU A 843 2.63 -3.63 24.87
C LEU A 843 1.69 -4.54 24.08
N ASN A 844 1.00 -5.47 24.76
CA ASN A 844 -0.01 -6.29 24.12
C ASN A 844 -1.17 -5.44 23.60
N VAL A 845 -1.68 -4.48 24.38
CA VAL A 845 -2.71 -3.52 23.92
C VAL A 845 -2.24 -2.71 22.72
N ILE A 846 -1.02 -2.17 22.74
CA ILE A 846 -0.46 -1.39 21.62
C ILE A 846 -0.39 -2.24 20.35
N LYS A 847 0.24 -3.42 20.42
CA LYS A 847 0.35 -4.35 19.28
C LYS A 847 -1.02 -4.72 18.70
N LYS A 848 -1.98 -5.06 19.56
CA LYS A 848 -3.32 -5.55 19.19
C LYS A 848 -4.27 -4.47 18.67
N ASN A 849 -4.02 -3.18 18.93
CA ASN A 849 -4.94 -2.09 18.55
C ASN A 849 -4.35 -1.09 17.55
N PHE A 850 -3.03 -0.95 17.51
CA PHE A 850 -2.35 0.02 16.63
C PHE A 850 -1.27 -0.63 15.76
N SER A 851 -0.71 -1.79 16.15
CA SER A 851 0.52 -2.33 15.55
C SER A 851 1.61 -1.24 15.53
N THR A 852 2.09 -0.84 14.35
CA THR A 852 3.07 0.23 14.12
C THR A 852 2.46 1.60 13.85
N ILE A 853 1.12 1.71 13.73
CA ILE A 853 0.42 2.99 13.55
C ILE A 853 0.65 3.87 14.78
N PRO A 854 1.04 5.16 14.63
CA PRO A 854 1.18 6.07 15.77
C PRO A 854 -0.12 6.27 16.55
N PHE A 855 -0.02 6.29 17.87
CA PHE A 855 -1.13 6.45 18.80
C PHE A 855 -0.84 7.55 19.82
N CYS A 856 -1.85 7.96 20.59
CA CYS A 856 -1.68 8.91 21.69
C CYS A 856 -2.30 8.41 22.99
N ARG A 857 -2.00 9.12 24.08
CA ARG A 857 -2.54 8.82 25.42
C ARG A 857 -4.07 8.75 25.44
N ARG A 858 -4.75 9.67 24.76
CA ARG A 858 -6.23 9.66 24.62
C ARG A 858 -6.75 8.37 23.96
N TYR A 859 -5.97 7.68 23.14
CA TYR A 859 -6.41 6.43 22.50
C TYR A 859 -6.32 5.27 23.49
N LEU A 860 -5.28 5.26 24.34
CA LEU A 860 -5.20 4.35 25.49
C LEU A 860 -6.33 4.62 26.50
N ASP A 861 -6.59 5.89 26.83
CA ASP A 861 -7.70 6.29 27.71
C ASP A 861 -9.05 5.80 27.15
N ARG A 862 -9.26 5.92 25.82
CA ARG A 862 -10.47 5.48 25.11
C ARG A 862 -10.62 3.96 25.03
N LEU A 863 -9.50 3.22 25.01
CA LEU A 863 -9.44 1.76 25.19
C LEU A 863 -9.53 1.33 26.68
N GLY A 864 -10.00 2.22 27.56
CA GLY A 864 -10.21 1.93 28.98
C GLY A 864 -8.94 1.67 29.79
N GLN A 865 -7.76 2.02 29.26
CA GLN A 865 -6.50 1.79 29.95
C GLN A 865 -6.33 2.82 31.08
N GLU A 866 -6.16 2.34 32.31
CA GLU A 866 -5.85 3.19 33.47
C GLU A 866 -4.38 3.09 33.89
N LYS A 867 -3.83 4.18 34.42
CA LYS A 867 -2.54 4.21 35.16
C LYS A 867 -1.32 3.70 34.35
N TYR A 868 -1.45 3.60 33.03
CA TYR A 868 -0.51 2.97 32.10
C TYR A 868 0.84 3.69 31.96
N LEU A 869 0.95 4.96 32.37
CA LEU A 869 2.15 5.79 32.17
C LEU A 869 3.46 5.15 32.67
N LEU A 870 3.43 4.39 33.77
CA LEU A 870 4.61 3.67 34.25
C LEU A 870 5.03 2.52 33.29
N GLY A 871 4.06 1.85 32.69
CA GLY A 871 4.30 0.85 31.64
C GLY A 871 4.80 1.49 30.36
N LEU A 872 4.15 2.58 29.91
CA LEU A 872 4.50 3.31 28.69
C LEU A 872 5.94 3.86 28.75
N ASN A 873 6.29 4.54 29.84
CA ASN A 873 7.65 5.04 30.07
C ASN A 873 8.68 3.91 30.21
N ASN A 874 8.27 2.68 30.57
CA ASN A 874 9.15 1.52 30.54
C ASN A 874 9.35 1.00 29.11
N LEU A 875 8.30 0.91 28.29
CA LEU A 875 8.41 0.52 26.88
C LEU A 875 9.30 1.49 26.08
N VAL A 876 9.16 2.79 26.35
CA VAL A 876 10.04 3.84 25.81
C VAL A 876 11.48 3.66 26.29
N SER A 877 11.72 3.49 27.60
CA SER A 877 13.08 3.30 28.10
C SER A 877 13.75 1.96 27.72
N GLN A 878 13.00 1.00 27.16
CA GLN A 878 13.55 -0.21 26.53
C GLN A 878 13.68 -0.11 25.00
N GLY A 879 13.30 1.01 24.38
CA GLY A 879 13.36 1.21 22.93
C GLY A 879 12.34 0.39 22.13
N ILE A 880 11.26 -0.07 22.76
CA ILE A 880 10.20 -0.86 22.10
C ILE A 880 9.13 0.06 21.50
N VAL A 881 8.83 1.14 22.22
CA VAL A 881 7.96 2.23 21.78
C VAL A 881 8.83 3.48 21.63
N GLU A 882 8.63 4.25 20.59
CA GLU A 882 9.23 5.58 20.45
C GLU A 882 8.23 6.64 20.92
N ASP A 883 8.71 7.67 21.62
CA ASP A 883 7.95 8.85 21.97
C ASP A 883 8.29 10.04 21.06
N TYR A 884 7.25 10.70 20.54
CA TYR A 884 7.39 11.88 19.71
C TYR A 884 6.95 13.11 20.53
N PRO A 885 7.89 13.86 21.13
CA PRO A 885 7.58 15.09 21.84
C PRO A 885 7.14 16.20 20.88
N PRO A 886 6.38 17.20 21.34
CA PRO A 886 6.06 18.38 20.55
C PRO A 886 7.33 19.10 20.08
N LEU A 887 7.36 19.48 18.82
CA LEU A 887 8.52 20.12 18.17
C LEU A 887 8.29 21.63 18.09
N VAL A 888 9.14 22.41 18.77
CA VAL A 888 8.85 23.81 19.14
C VAL A 888 9.97 24.76 18.72
N ASP A 889 9.64 25.82 17.97
CA ASP A 889 10.55 26.94 17.70
C ASP A 889 10.51 27.92 18.89
N LYS A 890 11.43 28.88 18.94
CA LYS A 890 11.53 29.95 19.94
C LYS A 890 10.16 30.52 20.35
N LYS A 891 9.85 30.38 21.63
CA LYS A 891 8.64 30.94 22.27
C LYS A 891 8.36 32.40 21.91
N GLY A 892 7.12 32.66 21.49
CA GLY A 892 6.69 33.97 20.96
C GLY A 892 6.96 34.15 19.45
N SER A 893 7.39 33.10 18.75
CA SER A 893 7.24 32.99 17.30
C SER A 893 5.89 32.36 16.93
N TYR A 894 5.60 32.39 15.64
CA TYR A 894 4.47 31.75 14.98
C TYR A 894 4.99 30.86 13.86
N THR A 895 4.43 29.65 13.77
CA THR A 895 4.73 28.66 12.72
C THR A 895 3.44 28.25 12.01
N ALA A 896 3.54 27.95 10.71
CA ALA A 896 2.47 27.41 9.86
C ALA A 896 2.97 26.17 9.09
N GLN A 897 2.06 25.25 8.78
CA GLN A 897 2.23 23.99 8.02
C GLN A 897 1.14 23.90 6.95
N PHE A 898 1.49 23.37 5.78
CA PHE A 898 0.56 22.86 4.77
C PHE A 898 1.17 21.62 4.13
N GLU A 899 0.35 20.65 3.76
CA GLU A 899 0.85 19.36 3.32
C GLU A 899 -0.08 18.53 2.45
N HIS A 900 0.52 17.77 1.53
CA HIS A 900 -0.18 16.72 0.78
C HIS A 900 0.61 15.42 0.68
N THR A 901 -0.04 14.29 0.98
CA THR A 901 0.33 13.00 0.38
C THR A 901 0.24 13.08 -1.15
N ILE A 902 1.30 12.64 -1.83
CA ILE A 902 1.35 12.40 -3.27
C ILE A 902 1.72 10.93 -3.56
N LEU A 903 1.19 10.38 -4.65
CA LEU A 903 1.55 9.07 -5.21
C LEU A 903 2.37 9.26 -6.49
N LEU A 904 3.59 8.72 -6.56
CA LEU A 904 4.42 8.75 -7.76
C LEU A 904 4.11 7.55 -8.68
N ARG A 905 2.87 7.51 -9.20
CA ARG A 905 2.37 6.43 -10.05
C ARG A 905 3.11 6.35 -11.39
N PRO A 906 3.08 5.19 -12.09
CA PRO A 906 3.81 4.98 -13.34
C PRO A 906 3.47 5.96 -14.47
N THR A 907 2.21 6.42 -14.60
CA THR A 907 1.79 7.34 -15.68
C THR A 907 1.82 8.82 -15.28
N VAL A 908 1.43 9.14 -14.04
CA VAL A 908 1.19 10.50 -13.51
C VAL A 908 1.59 10.59 -12.05
N LYS A 909 1.77 11.81 -11.54
CA LYS A 909 1.76 12.08 -10.10
C LYS A 909 0.32 12.33 -9.67
N GLU A 910 -0.18 11.63 -8.64
CA GLU A 910 -1.51 11.93 -8.06
C GLU A 910 -1.35 12.62 -6.70
N VAL A 911 -1.72 13.90 -6.61
CA VAL A 911 -1.82 14.63 -5.34
C VAL A 911 -3.12 14.19 -4.67
N ILE A 912 -3.09 12.99 -4.08
CA ILE A 912 -4.30 12.24 -3.72
C ILE A 912 -5.14 12.93 -2.65
N SER A 913 -4.47 13.66 -1.76
CA SER A 913 -5.06 14.46 -0.69
C SER A 913 -5.53 15.86 -1.12
N ARG A 914 -5.38 16.25 -2.40
CA ARG A 914 -5.88 17.55 -2.90
C ARG A 914 -7.40 17.65 -2.73
N GLY A 915 -7.90 18.86 -2.49
CA GLY A 915 -9.32 19.19 -2.54
C GLY A 915 -9.56 20.65 -2.93
N ASP A 916 -10.82 21.09 -2.92
CA ASP A 916 -11.21 22.46 -3.32
C ASP A 916 -10.72 23.55 -2.34
N ASP A 917 -10.13 23.17 -1.20
CA ASP A 917 -9.73 24.01 -0.08
C ASP A 917 -8.22 24.33 -0.03
N TYR A 918 -7.37 23.35 -0.33
CA TYR A 918 -5.92 23.55 -0.52
C TYR A 918 -5.28 22.50 -1.42
#